data_AF-A0A6A5RLN6-F1
#
_entry.id   AF-A0A6A5RLN6-F1
#
_cell.length_a   1.000
_cell.length_b   1.000
_cell.length_c   1.000
_cell.angle_alpha   90.00
_cell.angle_beta   90.00
_cell.angle_gamma   90.00
#
_symmetry.space_group_name_H-M   'P 1'
#
loop_
_entity.id
_entity.type
_entity.pdbx_description
1 polymer ?
#
loop_
_entity_poly.entity_id
_entity_poly.type
_entity_poly.pdbx_seq_one_letter_code
_entity_poly.pdbx_strand_id
1 'polypeptide(L)'
;MATNGAQQVYEPVLAAHNLMQSVSNRAQKEQAHEFLEKFQKSQEAWTTTLAMLESSSVDAAAKLFAATTLKGKIVYDLHQISREQLPQLRESIMKNLIVFRAGPKPIRLTLCVCLANLAIQMTEWKDVLTDIVSALGSDPATLPCVLDFLRVLPEEVTHGRKIALTEHELTMRTAELIEDNAEQALKLLVAYATSSPAASRNPQLLYCITSWMREIPLDSILNSPLLAIIIDDLNSDDDAFEAAVECLSALIGETRDVDETMQSILVLYPQVIALRSKLAQAAQEEDSEKFKGIARIFAEAGESWVLLIARLPNDFRALVEAVLETAALDQERDAIAHTFKFWYDLKQYLTIDKYTPARMQSLDIYSKLIDIMIGHLEYPRPEGGDEKDLFEGDREQEEKFREFRHQMGDVLKDCCEVMGVTECLQKPYDLIQQWVQTYGAQAGPNSVPEWQKLEAPLFAVRAMGRMVPPDEDVMLPRLIPLIVSIPDHNKLRFQAVMALGRYTEWTAQHPDTLQPQLDYIMAAFDHSTKDVIRAAALSFKFFCNDCASLLVNFVAPLQQFYAKHLDQLPVSSQEEITEGVASVVAKVPVEQIYPTLKTYVDPVMQNLAAIANQATDEASQKLLADKINLVTIFIEFVQPEVPAGQENPAVKYCQELFPLLGNLITHFNQSTPILERVCRCWRYMVLSYRTAMRPLLPELATRLTQGFDASRQGCFLWATAAIVREFSQGVEQVDTGLANDVYQFYEQQARTFMKMLSEVMKPDELPDLIEDFFRLASDMALYFPSESIMSPLMEAILLAACNALALLKEEPIIATLHFLRDLLGYGRNASPSSSFDRSRQDVPQQLQDRVKRLVLTAGEVLVQRIMTGMMYSFPEGCFVDSSGVLLDLFELNPEQVASWVANTVALLPQGSITPQESERFLNNIRQRIQTGDVRMIRTILQDFTTSYRRRNVAPREGLGRLEASRFRFTG
;
A
#
# COMPACT_ATOMS: atom_id res chain seq x y z
N MET A 1 52.77 16.94 -25.80
CA MET A 1 52.39 15.72 -26.55
C MET A 1 52.06 14.52 -25.63
N ALA A 2 51.59 14.73 -24.39
CA ALA A 2 51.11 13.65 -23.51
C ALA A 2 49.56 13.53 -23.44
N THR A 3 48.84 14.41 -24.13
CA THR A 3 47.37 14.52 -24.10
C THR A 3 46.64 13.57 -25.04
N ASN A 4 47.29 13.03 -26.08
CA ASN A 4 46.61 12.19 -27.08
C ASN A 4 46.36 10.75 -26.62
N GLY A 5 47.12 10.25 -25.63
CA GLY A 5 46.94 8.89 -25.10
C GLY A 5 45.74 8.74 -24.16
N ALA A 6 45.39 9.80 -23.42
CA ALA A 6 44.24 9.80 -22.52
C ALA A 6 42.89 9.88 -23.26
N GLN A 7 42.85 10.54 -24.42
CA GLN A 7 41.63 10.68 -25.23
C GLN A 7 41.10 9.35 -25.79
N GLN A 8 41.97 8.37 -26.05
CA GLN A 8 41.57 7.06 -26.60
C GLN A 8 40.85 6.16 -25.59
N VAL A 9 40.98 6.40 -24.28
CA VAL A 9 40.51 5.49 -23.23
C VAL A 9 39.00 5.61 -22.98
N TYR A 10 38.42 6.80 -23.12
CA TYR A 10 37.01 7.08 -22.81
C TYR A 10 36.14 7.41 -24.03
N GLU A 11 36.70 7.42 -25.25
CA GLU A 11 35.98 7.77 -26.48
C GLU A 11 34.75 6.87 -26.76
N PRO A 12 34.80 5.53 -26.57
CA PRO A 12 33.62 4.67 -26.76
C PRO A 12 32.49 4.97 -25.76
N VAL A 13 32.85 5.34 -24.53
CA VAL A 13 31.91 5.69 -23.46
C VAL A 13 31.23 7.02 -23.76
N LEU A 14 31.99 8.02 -24.22
CA LEU A 14 31.44 9.30 -24.66
C LEU A 14 30.49 9.15 -25.84
N ALA A 15 30.84 8.31 -26.83
CA ALA A 15 29.98 8.04 -27.97
C ALA A 15 28.63 7.43 -27.55
N ALA A 16 28.65 6.43 -26.66
CA ALA A 16 27.44 5.81 -26.13
C ALA A 16 26.60 6.76 -25.27
N HIS A 17 27.24 7.58 -24.42
CA HIS A 17 26.57 8.59 -23.61
C HIS A 17 25.88 9.66 -24.48
N ASN A 18 26.58 10.18 -25.49
CA ASN A 18 26.01 11.17 -26.41
C ASN A 18 24.86 10.58 -27.24
N LEU A 19 24.93 9.30 -27.60
CA LEU A 19 23.85 8.60 -28.31
C LEU A 19 22.58 8.53 -27.47
N MET A 20 22.69 8.33 -26.14
CA MET A 20 21.56 8.33 -25.21
C MET A 20 20.85 9.69 -25.15
N GLN A 21 21.62 10.79 -25.21
CA GLN A 21 21.10 12.17 -25.16
C GLN A 21 20.58 12.68 -26.51
N SER A 22 20.95 12.04 -27.61
CA SER A 22 20.52 12.43 -28.97
C SER A 22 19.09 11.99 -29.32
N VAL A 23 18.52 12.54 -30.40
CA VAL A 23 17.26 12.08 -31.02
C VAL A 23 17.53 10.85 -31.92
N SER A 24 18.15 9.82 -31.36
CA SER A 24 18.46 8.54 -32.03
C SER A 24 17.31 7.53 -31.91
N ASN A 25 17.29 6.51 -32.78
CA ASN A 25 16.25 5.47 -32.80
C ASN A 25 16.30 4.59 -31.53
N ARG A 26 15.15 4.09 -31.06
CA ARG A 26 14.99 3.30 -29.82
C ARG A 26 16.00 2.16 -29.70
N ALA A 27 16.22 1.39 -30.77
CA ALA A 27 17.16 0.27 -30.79
C ALA A 27 18.62 0.69 -30.54
N GLN A 28 19.04 1.87 -31.03
CA GLN A 28 20.38 2.40 -30.80
C GLN A 28 20.56 2.89 -29.36
N LYS A 29 19.51 3.45 -28.76
CA LYS A 29 19.50 3.80 -27.33
C LYS A 29 19.55 2.58 -26.44
N GLU A 30 18.82 1.51 -26.77
CA GLU A 30 18.89 0.23 -26.05
C GLU A 30 20.31 -0.36 -26.11
N GLN A 31 20.95 -0.38 -27.28
CA GLN A 31 22.32 -0.85 -27.41
C GLN A 31 23.33 -0.01 -26.63
N ALA A 32 23.20 1.33 -26.65
CA ALA A 32 24.04 2.23 -25.86
C ALA A 32 23.80 2.05 -24.36
N HIS A 33 22.55 1.84 -23.93
CA HIS A 33 22.21 1.58 -22.55
C HIS A 33 22.83 0.27 -22.05
N GLU A 34 22.68 -0.84 -22.78
CA GLU A 34 23.32 -2.12 -22.44
C GLU A 34 24.85 -2.01 -22.37
N PHE A 35 25.44 -1.26 -23.30
CA PHE A 35 26.89 -1.02 -23.30
C PHE A 35 27.32 -0.24 -22.06
N LEU A 36 26.64 0.86 -21.72
CA LEU A 36 26.96 1.65 -20.53
C LEU A 36 26.70 0.86 -19.25
N GLU A 37 25.66 0.04 -19.17
CA GLU A 37 25.39 -0.81 -18.00
C GLU A 37 26.51 -1.85 -17.79
N LYS A 38 26.95 -2.51 -18.87
CA LYS A 38 28.09 -3.44 -18.83
C LYS A 38 29.38 -2.73 -18.46
N PHE A 39 29.60 -1.52 -19.00
CA PHE A 39 30.74 -0.68 -18.65
C PHE A 39 30.71 -0.30 -17.17
N GLN A 40 29.59 0.14 -16.60
CA GLN A 40 29.48 0.51 -15.18
C GLN A 40 29.84 -0.65 -14.23
N LYS A 41 29.74 -1.92 -14.67
CA LYS A 41 30.13 -3.11 -13.88
C LYS A 41 31.57 -3.57 -14.14
N SER A 42 32.21 -3.12 -15.24
CA SER A 42 33.53 -3.58 -15.67
C SER A 42 34.67 -3.03 -14.79
N GLN A 43 35.84 -3.69 -14.82
CA GLN A 43 37.03 -3.22 -14.10
C GLN A 43 37.65 -1.96 -14.73
N GLU A 44 37.49 -1.78 -16.05
CA GLU A 44 37.97 -0.61 -16.80
C GLU A 44 37.28 0.69 -16.38
N ALA A 45 36.06 0.61 -15.84
CA ALA A 45 35.33 1.80 -15.38
C ALA A 45 36.09 2.61 -14.32
N TRP A 46 36.91 1.98 -13.48
CA TRP A 46 37.68 2.68 -12.45
C TRP A 46 38.66 3.70 -13.03
N THR A 47 39.43 3.31 -14.05
CA THR A 47 40.43 4.19 -14.69
C THR A 47 39.76 5.16 -15.67
N THR A 48 38.79 4.69 -16.44
CA THR A 48 38.10 5.48 -17.46
C THR A 48 37.28 6.62 -16.86
N THR A 49 36.57 6.39 -15.74
CA THR A 49 35.79 7.45 -15.08
C THR A 49 36.68 8.54 -14.47
N LEU A 50 37.80 8.17 -13.84
CA LEU A 50 38.77 9.15 -13.33
C LEU A 50 39.39 9.97 -14.47
N ALA A 51 39.75 9.33 -15.59
CA ALA A 51 40.27 10.04 -16.76
C ALA A 51 39.25 11.01 -17.38
N MET A 52 37.95 10.65 -17.39
CA MET A 52 36.88 11.54 -17.85
C MET A 52 36.70 12.76 -16.94
N LEU A 53 36.82 12.58 -15.62
CA LEU A 53 36.71 13.68 -14.65
C LEU A 53 37.89 14.67 -14.77
N GLU A 54 39.10 14.16 -14.97
CA GLU A 54 40.32 14.97 -15.09
C GLU A 54 40.47 15.67 -16.46
N SER A 55 39.73 15.22 -17.48
CA SER A 55 39.84 15.76 -18.83
C SER A 55 39.14 17.11 -19.00
N SER A 56 39.81 18.04 -19.68
CA SER A 56 39.23 19.34 -20.05
C SER A 56 38.32 19.27 -21.28
N SER A 57 38.38 18.19 -22.08
CA SER A 57 37.62 18.04 -23.32
C SER A 57 36.23 17.40 -23.12
N VAL A 58 35.91 16.98 -21.90
CA VAL A 58 34.64 16.31 -21.56
C VAL A 58 33.66 17.33 -21.00
N ASP A 59 32.43 17.29 -21.46
CA ASP A 59 31.34 18.17 -21.06
C ASP A 59 30.80 17.84 -19.65
N ALA A 60 29.99 18.74 -19.10
CA ALA A 60 29.48 18.59 -17.74
C ALA A 60 28.57 17.36 -17.56
N ALA A 61 27.79 16.98 -18.58
CA ALA A 61 26.88 15.85 -18.48
C ALA A 61 27.63 14.52 -18.44
N ALA A 62 28.63 14.33 -19.32
CA ALA A 62 29.47 13.13 -19.29
C ALA A 62 30.34 13.05 -18.02
N LYS A 63 30.78 14.20 -17.47
CA LYS A 63 31.45 14.24 -16.15
C LYS A 63 30.54 13.83 -15.00
N LEU A 64 29.26 14.21 -15.04
CA LEU A 64 28.27 13.76 -14.07
C LEU A 64 28.02 12.25 -14.19
N PHE A 65 27.94 11.71 -15.41
CA PHE A 65 27.87 10.27 -15.63
C PHE A 65 29.09 9.53 -15.07
N ALA A 66 30.30 10.07 -15.28
CA ALA A 66 31.53 9.51 -14.73
C ALA A 66 31.52 9.52 -13.20
N ALA A 67 31.13 10.63 -12.56
CA ALA A 67 31.01 10.72 -11.11
C ALA A 67 29.96 9.74 -10.55
N THR A 68 28.81 9.62 -11.22
CA THR A 68 27.72 8.71 -10.81
C THR A 68 28.12 7.25 -10.98
N THR A 69 28.84 6.93 -12.05
CA THR A 69 29.41 5.61 -12.26
C THR A 69 30.43 5.28 -11.17
N LEU A 70 31.33 6.23 -10.86
CA LEU A 70 32.32 6.06 -9.80
C LEU A 70 31.66 5.83 -8.43
N LYS A 71 30.57 6.55 -8.11
CA LYS A 71 29.75 6.28 -6.91
C LYS A 71 29.29 4.83 -6.90
N GLY A 72 28.66 4.36 -7.97
CA GLY A 72 28.19 2.97 -8.08
C GLY A 72 29.32 1.94 -7.94
N LYS A 73 30.50 2.21 -8.52
CA LYS A 73 31.69 1.36 -8.39
C LYS A 73 32.15 1.26 -6.93
N ILE A 74 32.19 2.39 -6.21
CA ILE A 74 32.58 2.42 -4.79
C ILE A 74 31.56 1.65 -3.95
N VAL A 75 30.26 1.87 -4.14
CA VAL A 75 29.22 1.23 -3.33
C VAL A 75 29.21 -0.30 -3.50
N TYR A 76 29.33 -0.80 -4.73
CA TYR A 76 29.05 -2.21 -5.04
C TYR A 76 30.29 -3.03 -5.45
N ASP A 77 31.31 -2.40 -6.02
CA ASP A 77 32.42 -3.09 -6.70
C ASP A 77 33.80 -2.78 -6.09
N LEU A 78 33.87 -2.23 -4.87
CA LEU A 78 35.12 -1.84 -4.23
C LEU A 78 36.10 -3.02 -4.09
N HIS A 79 35.59 -4.24 -3.96
CA HIS A 79 36.35 -5.49 -3.92
C HIS A 79 37.24 -5.73 -5.17
N GLN A 80 36.97 -5.05 -6.29
CA GLN A 80 37.81 -5.12 -7.50
C GLN A 80 39.15 -4.37 -7.35
N ILE A 81 39.28 -3.52 -6.33
CA ILE A 81 40.49 -2.76 -6.01
C ILE A 81 41.17 -3.42 -4.80
N SER A 82 42.48 -3.63 -4.91
CA SER A 82 43.26 -4.16 -3.77
C SER A 82 43.31 -3.13 -2.64
N ARG A 83 43.35 -3.59 -1.38
CA ARG A 83 43.41 -2.69 -0.20
C ARG A 83 44.59 -1.70 -0.27
N GLU A 84 45.71 -2.10 -0.87
CA GLU A 84 46.90 -1.26 -1.06
C GLU A 84 46.68 -0.08 -2.02
N GLN A 85 45.71 -0.17 -2.93
CA GLN A 85 45.39 0.86 -3.92
C GLN A 85 44.31 1.84 -3.44
N LEU A 86 43.60 1.53 -2.34
CA LEU A 86 42.55 2.40 -1.79
C LEU A 86 43.06 3.81 -1.42
N PRO A 87 44.25 4.01 -0.82
CA PRO A 87 44.78 5.35 -0.56
C PRO A 87 44.97 6.19 -1.83
N GLN A 88 45.38 5.57 -2.95
CA GLN A 88 45.57 6.26 -4.23
C GLN A 88 44.23 6.67 -4.85
N LEU A 89 43.20 5.82 -4.72
CA LEU A 89 41.84 6.14 -5.14
C LEU A 89 41.31 7.33 -4.34
N ARG A 90 41.48 7.32 -3.01
CA ARG A 90 41.12 8.41 -2.11
C ARG A 90 41.75 9.73 -2.55
N GLU A 91 43.06 9.75 -2.78
CA GLU A 91 43.78 10.95 -3.23
C GLU A 91 43.28 11.45 -4.59
N SER A 92 42.96 10.54 -5.52
CA SER A 92 42.44 10.89 -6.84
C SER A 92 41.05 11.52 -6.76
N ILE A 93 40.15 10.99 -5.94
CA ILE A 93 38.82 11.57 -5.73
C ILE A 93 38.93 12.92 -5.01
N MET A 94 39.80 13.03 -4.01
CA MET A 94 40.05 14.28 -3.29
C MET A 94 40.56 15.39 -4.22
N LYS A 95 41.52 15.06 -5.09
CA LYS A 95 42.04 15.97 -6.11
C LYS A 95 40.92 16.44 -7.05
N ASN A 96 40.06 15.53 -7.51
CA ASN A 96 38.92 15.89 -8.34
C ASN A 96 37.94 16.81 -7.59
N LEU A 97 37.64 16.54 -6.32
CA LEU A 97 36.79 17.41 -5.50
C LEU A 97 37.37 18.83 -5.40
N ILE A 98 38.68 18.97 -5.18
CA ILE A 98 39.38 20.27 -5.13
C ILE A 98 39.27 21.02 -6.47
N VAL A 99 39.29 20.31 -7.60
CA VAL A 99 39.10 20.91 -8.94
C VAL A 99 37.65 21.38 -9.12
N PHE A 100 36.68 20.58 -8.68
CA PHE A 100 35.24 20.88 -8.81
C PHE A 100 34.65 21.68 -7.63
N ARG A 101 35.48 22.21 -6.71
CA ARG A 101 35.01 22.95 -5.52
C ARG A 101 34.06 24.11 -5.84
N ALA A 102 34.37 24.87 -6.89
CA ALA A 102 33.53 25.94 -7.44
C ALA A 102 32.83 25.52 -8.76
N GLY A 103 32.83 24.22 -9.07
CA GLY A 103 32.21 23.65 -10.26
C GLY A 103 30.70 23.39 -10.09
N PRO A 104 30.08 22.71 -11.07
CA PRO A 104 28.65 22.40 -11.01
C PRO A 104 28.27 21.60 -9.76
N LYS A 105 27.28 22.10 -9.00
CA LYS A 105 26.78 21.50 -7.75
C LYS A 105 26.50 19.99 -7.86
N PRO A 106 25.88 19.46 -8.94
CA PRO A 106 25.62 18.02 -9.06
C PRO A 106 26.90 17.17 -9.09
N ILE A 107 27.95 17.61 -9.78
CA ILE A 107 29.22 16.86 -9.85
C ILE A 107 29.91 16.91 -8.48
N ARG A 108 29.94 18.08 -7.85
CA ARG A 108 30.54 18.27 -6.52
C ARG A 108 29.87 17.40 -5.46
N LEU A 109 28.54 17.39 -5.41
CA LEU A 109 27.78 16.54 -4.47
C LEU A 109 28.03 15.06 -4.72
N THR A 110 28.01 14.59 -5.97
CA THR A 110 28.29 13.17 -6.28
C THR A 110 29.71 12.77 -5.87
N LEU A 111 30.70 13.64 -6.02
CA LEU A 111 32.07 13.39 -5.52
C LEU A 111 32.13 13.34 -3.99
N CYS A 112 31.35 14.17 -3.29
CA CYS A 112 31.20 14.06 -1.83
C CYS A 112 30.60 12.71 -1.43
N VAL A 113 29.57 12.25 -2.16
CA VAL A 113 28.96 10.93 -1.95
C VAL A 113 29.96 9.79 -2.21
N CYS A 114 30.80 9.91 -3.24
CA CYS A 114 31.89 8.96 -3.50
C CYS A 114 32.86 8.87 -2.31
N LEU A 115 33.28 10.01 -1.75
CA LEU A 115 34.18 10.06 -0.60
C LEU A 115 33.52 9.51 0.66
N ALA A 116 32.24 9.84 0.92
CA ALA A 116 31.50 9.32 2.07
C ALA A 116 31.37 7.79 1.99
N ASN A 117 30.99 7.24 0.83
CA ASN A 117 30.89 5.79 0.63
C ASN A 117 32.25 5.08 0.69
N LEU A 118 33.32 5.73 0.20
CA LEU A 118 34.67 5.20 0.35
C LEU A 118 35.12 5.22 1.80
N ALA A 119 34.81 6.31 2.54
CA ALA A 119 35.08 6.41 3.96
C ALA A 119 34.37 5.30 4.73
N ILE A 120 33.08 5.05 4.48
CA ILE A 120 32.34 3.96 5.14
C ILE A 120 33.06 2.61 4.96
N GLN A 121 33.51 2.29 3.75
CA GLN A 121 34.10 0.99 3.42
C GLN A 121 35.61 0.84 3.70
N MET A 122 36.37 1.93 3.68
CA MET A 122 37.81 1.94 3.98
C MET A 122 38.02 2.06 5.49
N THR A 123 37.92 0.94 6.20
CA THR A 123 37.96 0.90 7.67
C THR A 123 39.29 1.36 8.27
N GLU A 124 40.37 1.41 7.48
CA GLU A 124 41.67 1.95 7.87
C GLU A 124 41.70 3.49 7.88
N TRP A 125 40.76 4.16 7.23
CA TRP A 125 40.69 5.62 7.19
C TRP A 125 39.92 6.15 8.41
N LYS A 126 40.69 6.62 9.40
CA LYS A 126 40.17 7.15 10.67
C LYS A 126 39.97 8.66 10.66
N ASP A 127 40.92 9.42 10.13
CA ASP A 127 40.91 10.90 10.16
C ASP A 127 40.13 11.53 8.97
N VAL A 128 38.94 11.01 8.64
CA VAL A 128 38.19 11.38 7.41
C VAL A 128 37.86 12.88 7.36
N LEU A 129 37.23 13.40 8.42
CA LEU A 129 36.80 14.79 8.47
C LEU A 129 37.99 15.75 8.50
N THR A 130 39.03 15.43 9.25
CA THR A 130 40.27 16.22 9.33
C THR A 130 40.99 16.29 7.98
N ASP A 131 41.09 15.16 7.26
CA ASP A 131 41.70 15.11 5.93
C ASP A 131 40.92 15.96 4.91
N ILE A 132 39.59 15.94 4.95
CA ILE A 132 38.75 16.70 4.01
C ILE A 132 38.81 18.21 4.29
N VAL A 133 38.70 18.59 5.56
CA VAL A 133 38.78 20.00 5.97
C VAL A 133 40.16 20.58 5.65
N SER A 134 41.23 19.82 5.88
CA SER A 134 42.59 20.26 5.56
C SER A 134 42.83 20.36 4.04
N ALA A 135 42.27 19.44 3.25
CA ALA A 135 42.41 19.44 1.78
C ALA A 135 41.64 20.58 1.09
N LEU A 136 40.46 20.94 1.60
CA LEU A 136 39.64 22.03 1.05
C LEU A 136 40.05 23.42 1.60
N GLY A 137 40.78 23.47 2.73
CA GLY A 137 41.30 24.69 3.33
C GLY A 137 40.22 25.57 3.98
N SER A 138 40.64 26.74 4.49
CA SER A 138 39.79 27.70 5.20
C SER A 138 39.39 28.92 4.34
N ASP A 139 39.49 28.81 3.02
CA ASP A 139 39.13 29.89 2.09
C ASP A 139 37.59 30.00 2.01
N PRO A 140 37.00 31.20 2.18
CA PRO A 140 35.56 31.40 1.99
C PRO A 140 34.99 30.81 0.70
N ALA A 141 35.78 30.74 -0.37
CA ALA A 141 35.36 30.15 -1.65
C ALA A 141 35.22 28.62 -1.63
N THR A 142 35.81 27.92 -0.65
CA THR A 142 35.80 26.46 -0.54
C THR A 142 34.87 25.92 0.55
N LEU A 143 34.42 26.79 1.46
CA LEU A 143 33.50 26.44 2.54
C LEU A 143 32.16 25.81 2.08
N PRO A 144 31.50 26.24 0.98
CA PRO A 144 30.31 25.56 0.47
C PRO A 144 30.53 24.07 0.12
N CYS A 145 31.75 23.72 -0.34
CA CYS A 145 32.11 22.34 -0.65
C CYS A 145 32.30 21.50 0.62
N VAL A 146 32.79 22.11 1.71
CA VAL A 146 32.91 21.47 3.02
C VAL A 146 31.51 21.18 3.60
N LEU A 147 30.58 22.13 3.49
CA LEU A 147 29.19 21.93 3.91
C LEU A 147 28.48 20.85 3.09
N ASP A 148 28.71 20.79 1.78
CA ASP A 148 28.17 19.73 0.93
C ASP A 148 28.66 18.34 1.39
N PHE A 149 29.95 18.20 1.74
CA PHE A 149 30.47 16.93 2.28
C PHE A 149 29.91 16.62 3.67
N LEU A 150 29.90 17.60 4.57
CA LEU A 150 29.35 17.44 5.90
C LEU A 150 27.89 17.00 5.83
N ARG A 151 27.06 17.60 4.98
CA ARG A 151 25.67 17.19 4.79
C ARG A 151 25.56 15.73 4.32
N VAL A 152 26.36 15.34 3.33
CA VAL A 152 26.27 14.02 2.68
C VAL A 152 26.75 12.89 3.59
N LEU A 153 27.69 13.15 4.49
CA LEU A 153 28.29 12.10 5.32
C LEU A 153 27.26 11.38 6.22
N PRO A 154 26.47 12.06 7.06
CA PRO A 154 25.40 11.41 7.82
C PRO A 154 24.36 10.74 6.92
N GLU A 155 23.94 11.43 5.85
CA GLU A 155 22.96 10.89 4.90
C GLU A 155 23.41 9.51 4.36
N GLU A 156 24.66 9.34 3.93
CA GLU A 156 25.14 8.08 3.36
C GLU A 156 25.43 6.98 4.40
N VAL A 157 25.86 7.34 5.61
CA VAL A 157 26.12 6.36 6.70
C VAL A 157 24.80 5.80 7.22
N THR A 158 23.82 6.66 7.53
CA THR A 158 22.51 6.25 8.07
C THR A 158 21.69 5.46 7.04
N HIS A 159 21.85 5.77 5.74
CA HIS A 159 21.23 5.01 4.64
C HIS A 159 22.09 3.83 4.14
N GLY A 160 23.18 3.49 4.85
CA GLY A 160 24.27 2.57 4.45
C GLY A 160 23.91 1.10 4.16
N ARG A 161 22.62 0.73 4.11
CA ARG A 161 22.15 -0.62 3.76
C ARG A 161 22.53 -1.06 2.33
N LYS A 162 23.06 -0.16 1.50
CA LYS A 162 23.54 -0.47 0.13
C LYS A 162 24.96 -1.05 0.09
N ILE A 163 25.71 -0.99 1.20
CA ILE A 163 27.15 -1.28 1.26
C ILE A 163 27.40 -2.72 1.76
N ALA A 164 28.43 -3.38 1.23
CA ALA A 164 28.82 -4.75 1.58
C ALA A 164 29.61 -4.86 2.91
N LEU A 165 29.08 -4.27 3.99
CA LEU A 165 29.62 -4.39 5.35
C LEU A 165 28.65 -5.18 6.23
N THR A 166 29.18 -5.89 7.23
CA THR A 166 28.33 -6.52 8.25
C THR A 166 27.70 -5.47 9.16
N GLU A 167 26.58 -5.79 9.81
CA GLU A 167 25.89 -4.89 10.75
C GLU A 167 26.82 -4.39 11.86
N HIS A 168 27.69 -5.26 12.37
CA HIS A 168 28.69 -4.90 13.38
C HIS A 168 29.72 -3.89 12.84
N GLU A 169 30.22 -4.08 11.62
CA GLU A 169 31.16 -3.14 10.98
C GLU A 169 30.49 -1.79 10.69
N LEU A 170 29.23 -1.78 10.24
CA LEU A 170 28.47 -0.55 10.02
C LEU A 170 28.26 0.23 11.32
N THR A 171 27.94 -0.46 12.42
CA THR A 171 27.79 0.17 13.74
C THR A 171 29.09 0.84 14.17
N MET A 172 30.22 0.12 14.07
CA MET A 172 31.54 0.67 14.37
C MET A 172 31.89 1.87 13.49
N ARG A 173 31.57 1.82 12.19
CA ARG A 173 31.83 2.94 11.27
C ARG A 173 30.91 4.12 11.51
N THR A 174 29.70 3.90 11.99
CA THR A 174 28.79 4.98 12.38
C THR A 174 29.37 5.77 13.55
N ALA A 175 29.82 5.08 14.60
CA ALA A 175 30.49 5.71 15.73
C ALA A 175 31.73 6.51 15.29
N GLU A 176 32.63 5.89 14.50
CA GLU A 176 33.89 6.52 14.09
C GLU A 176 33.73 7.70 13.12
N LEU A 177 32.73 7.66 12.23
CA LEU A 177 32.54 8.71 11.20
C LEU A 177 31.65 9.85 11.68
N ILE A 178 30.70 9.55 12.56
CA ILE A 178 29.64 10.48 12.94
C ILE A 178 29.74 10.83 14.42
N GLU A 179 29.51 9.87 15.32
CA GLU A 179 29.40 10.13 16.76
C GLU A 179 30.67 10.81 17.30
N ASP A 180 31.85 10.26 17.00
CA ASP A 180 33.15 10.78 17.43
C ASP A 180 33.47 12.16 16.83
N ASN A 181 32.86 12.51 15.69
CA ASN A 181 33.11 13.76 14.97
C ASN A 181 32.03 14.83 15.18
N ALA A 182 30.94 14.53 15.89
CA ALA A 182 29.81 15.42 16.05
C ALA A 182 30.20 16.79 16.65
N GLU A 183 31.07 16.81 17.67
CA GLU A 183 31.56 18.05 18.28
C GLU A 183 32.40 18.89 17.30
N GLN A 184 33.22 18.24 16.47
CA GLN A 184 34.02 18.93 15.45
C GLN A 184 33.12 19.49 14.34
N ALA A 185 32.13 18.73 13.89
CA ALA A 185 31.13 19.19 12.92
C ALA A 185 30.40 20.43 13.44
N LEU A 186 29.92 20.40 14.70
CA LEU A 186 29.26 21.56 15.32
C LEU A 186 30.18 22.80 15.35
N LYS A 187 31.45 22.65 15.75
CA LYS A 187 32.42 23.76 15.77
C LYS A 187 32.62 24.37 14.38
N LEU A 188 32.69 23.54 13.34
CA LEU A 188 32.82 24.00 11.95
C LEU A 188 31.56 24.75 11.49
N LEU A 189 30.37 24.27 11.84
CA LEU A 189 29.11 24.94 11.53
C LEU A 189 29.01 26.31 12.20
N VAL A 190 29.35 26.40 13.49
CA VAL A 190 29.37 27.68 14.23
C VAL A 190 30.42 28.65 13.65
N ALA A 191 31.61 28.16 13.32
CA ALA A 191 32.66 28.98 12.71
C ALA A 191 32.24 29.51 11.33
N TYR A 192 31.58 28.68 10.50
CA TYR A 192 31.05 29.11 9.22
C TYR A 192 29.95 30.16 9.39
N ALA A 193 28.99 29.88 10.25
CA ALA A 193 27.84 30.73 10.54
C ALA A 193 28.25 32.14 11.01
N THR A 194 29.35 32.25 11.75
CA THR A 194 29.88 33.52 12.28
C THR A 194 30.91 34.19 11.37
N SER A 195 31.28 33.58 10.23
CA SER A 195 32.35 34.09 9.36
C SER A 195 31.96 35.34 8.57
N SER A 196 30.70 35.45 8.14
CA SER A 196 30.17 36.60 7.40
C SER A 196 28.64 36.62 7.37
N PRO A 197 27.99 37.78 7.15
CA PRO A 197 26.54 37.86 7.00
C PRO A 197 25.98 37.06 5.80
N ALA A 198 26.79 36.87 4.75
CA ALA A 198 26.40 36.04 3.61
C ALA A 198 26.45 34.54 3.95
N ALA A 199 27.37 34.14 4.83
CA ALA A 199 27.47 32.77 5.30
C ALA A 199 26.35 32.40 6.28
N SER A 200 25.93 33.33 7.15
CA SER A 200 24.82 33.09 8.07
C SER A 200 23.49 32.87 7.34
N ARG A 201 23.29 33.54 6.19
CA ARG A 201 22.08 33.39 5.34
C ARG A 201 22.19 32.29 4.27
N ASN A 202 23.21 31.45 4.32
CA ASN A 202 23.38 30.41 3.31
C ASN A 202 22.48 29.20 3.61
N PRO A 203 21.51 28.84 2.75
CA PRO A 203 20.62 27.70 3.01
C PRO A 203 21.36 26.36 3.15
N GLN A 204 22.56 26.20 2.57
CA GLN A 204 23.38 25.00 2.76
C GLN A 204 23.80 24.76 4.22
N LEU A 205 23.99 25.84 5.00
CA LEU A 205 24.29 25.74 6.42
C LEU A 205 23.13 25.06 7.15
N LEU A 206 21.90 25.51 6.90
CA LEU A 206 20.68 25.00 7.53
C LEU A 206 20.45 23.52 7.18
N TYR A 207 20.58 23.14 5.91
CA TYR A 207 20.51 21.72 5.51
C TYR A 207 21.60 20.86 6.17
N CYS A 208 22.80 21.42 6.37
CA CYS A 208 23.87 20.70 7.04
C CYS A 208 23.58 20.52 8.54
N ILE A 209 22.99 21.52 9.21
CA ILE A 209 22.53 21.41 10.59
C ILE A 209 21.46 20.31 10.69
N THR A 210 20.48 20.30 9.77
CA THR A 210 19.43 19.28 9.70
C THR A 210 20.00 17.86 9.58
N SER A 211 21.00 17.65 8.71
CA SER A 211 21.62 16.33 8.52
C SER A 211 22.36 15.81 9.75
N TRP A 212 23.01 16.69 10.54
CA TRP A 212 23.77 16.32 11.74
C TRP A 212 22.96 16.32 13.03
N MET A 213 21.70 16.75 12.99
CA MET A 213 20.90 17.04 14.18
C MET A 213 20.66 15.83 15.09
N ARG A 214 20.58 14.63 14.53
CA ARG A 214 20.40 13.38 15.27
C ARG A 214 21.61 12.98 16.10
N GLU A 215 22.78 13.47 15.70
CA GLU A 215 24.08 13.00 16.15
C GLU A 215 24.75 14.04 17.06
N ILE A 216 24.40 15.31 16.89
CA ILE A 216 24.82 16.41 17.76
C ILE A 216 23.82 16.52 18.93
N PRO A 217 24.28 16.59 20.19
CA PRO A 217 23.40 16.84 21.33
C PRO A 217 22.60 18.14 21.13
N LEU A 218 21.27 18.04 21.22
CA LEU A 218 20.35 19.11 20.89
C LEU A 218 20.64 20.41 21.67
N ASP A 219 20.96 20.30 22.96
CA ASP A 219 21.34 21.43 23.82
C ASP A 219 22.56 22.20 23.31
N SER A 220 23.48 21.53 22.60
CA SER A 220 24.66 22.19 22.03
C SER A 220 24.29 23.06 20.84
N ILE A 221 23.27 22.68 20.06
CA ILE A 221 22.73 23.49 18.96
C ILE A 221 21.95 24.68 19.53
N LEU A 222 21.07 24.43 20.50
CA LEU A 222 20.19 25.46 21.09
C LEU A 222 20.97 26.54 21.86
N ASN A 223 22.05 26.17 22.54
CA ASN A 223 22.92 27.11 23.25
C ASN A 223 23.95 27.81 22.36
N SER A 224 23.92 27.55 21.04
CA SER A 224 24.85 28.15 20.08
C SER A 224 24.21 29.33 19.33
N PRO A 225 25.01 30.16 18.63
CA PRO A 225 24.49 31.20 17.73
C PRO A 225 23.62 30.66 16.58
N LEU A 226 23.64 29.34 16.32
CA LEU A 226 22.90 28.73 15.22
C LEU A 226 21.38 28.87 15.40
N LEU A 227 20.87 28.77 16.64
CA LEU A 227 19.44 28.95 16.89
C LEU A 227 18.96 30.35 16.48
N ALA A 228 19.72 31.38 16.85
CA ALA A 228 19.39 32.76 16.46
C ALA A 228 19.36 32.92 14.93
N ILE A 229 20.30 32.29 14.22
CA ILE A 229 20.36 32.32 12.75
C ILE A 229 19.15 31.62 12.12
N ILE A 230 18.78 30.44 12.63
CA ILE A 230 17.59 29.71 12.16
C ILE A 230 16.33 30.58 12.32
N ILE A 231 16.17 31.24 13.46
CA ILE A 231 15.01 32.12 13.73
C ILE A 231 15.06 33.41 12.90
N ASP A 232 16.23 34.00 12.70
CA ASP A 232 16.41 35.21 11.91
C ASP A 232 16.11 34.95 10.42
N ASP A 233 16.52 33.81 9.88
CA ASP A 233 16.29 33.42 8.49
C ASP A 233 14.79 33.17 8.17
N LEU A 234 13.96 32.88 9.19
CA LEU A 234 12.50 32.88 9.06
C LEU A 234 11.88 34.27 8.80
N ASN A 235 12.68 35.34 8.81
CA ASN A 235 12.26 36.69 8.39
C ASN A 235 12.72 37.04 6.97
N SER A 236 13.44 36.15 6.28
CA SER A 236 13.97 36.40 4.94
C SER A 236 12.92 36.07 3.86
N ASP A 237 13.03 36.71 2.69
CA ASP A 237 12.16 36.50 1.52
C ASP A 237 12.79 35.57 0.45
N ASP A 238 13.92 34.92 0.77
CA ASP A 238 14.74 34.15 -0.19
C ASP A 238 14.75 32.63 0.18
N ASP A 239 15.49 31.81 -0.59
CA ASP A 239 15.72 30.36 -0.36
C ASP A 239 16.11 29.97 1.09
N ALA A 240 16.61 30.93 1.89
CA ALA A 240 16.92 30.74 3.29
C ALA A 240 15.67 30.44 4.15
N PHE A 241 14.50 30.97 3.78
CA PHE A 241 13.24 30.75 4.50
C PHE A 241 12.84 29.28 4.52
N GLU A 242 12.77 28.62 3.36
CA GLU A 242 12.37 27.21 3.26
C GLU A 242 13.35 26.29 3.99
N ALA A 243 14.66 26.57 3.85
CA ALA A 243 15.69 25.84 4.58
C ALA A 243 15.58 26.03 6.10
N ALA A 244 15.16 27.21 6.56
CA ALA A 244 14.94 27.51 7.99
C ALA A 244 13.67 26.82 8.52
N VAL A 245 12.59 26.79 7.73
CA VAL A 245 11.36 26.04 8.04
C VAL A 245 11.68 24.55 8.21
N GLU A 246 12.42 23.95 7.27
CA GLU A 246 12.82 22.55 7.35
C GLU A 246 13.71 22.29 8.58
N CYS A 247 14.70 23.15 8.82
CA CYS A 247 15.62 23.01 9.95
C CYS A 247 14.92 23.14 11.31
N LEU A 248 14.05 24.14 11.48
CA LEU A 248 13.30 24.32 12.72
C LEU A 248 12.28 23.20 12.93
N SER A 249 11.60 22.74 11.88
CA SER A 249 10.69 21.59 11.97
C SER A 249 11.43 20.32 12.38
N ALA A 250 12.62 20.08 11.83
CA ALA A 250 13.47 18.97 12.25
C ALA A 250 13.91 19.10 13.73
N LEU A 251 14.31 20.29 14.19
CA LEU A 251 14.66 20.54 15.59
C LEU A 251 13.51 20.18 16.53
N ILE A 252 12.30 20.58 16.16
CA ILE A 252 11.09 20.27 16.92
C ILE A 252 10.82 18.75 16.88
N GLY A 253 10.97 18.11 15.72
CA GLY A 253 10.79 16.67 15.54
C GLY A 253 11.73 15.81 16.40
N GLU A 254 12.95 16.26 16.67
CA GLU A 254 13.89 15.57 17.58
C GLU A 254 13.51 15.74 19.07
N THR A 255 12.55 16.63 19.40
CA THR A 255 12.01 16.80 20.78
C THR A 255 10.73 16.00 21.05
N ARG A 256 10.43 14.99 20.23
CA ARG A 256 9.26 14.12 20.41
C ARG A 256 9.27 13.32 21.72
N ASP A 257 10.45 12.95 22.22
CA ASP A 257 10.57 12.46 23.59
C ASP A 257 10.55 13.63 24.57
N VAL A 258 9.35 14.05 24.92
CA VAL A 258 9.10 15.25 25.72
C VAL A 258 9.63 15.14 27.15
N ASP A 259 9.82 13.94 27.68
CA ASP A 259 10.31 13.72 29.03
C ASP A 259 11.85 13.88 29.08
N GLU A 260 12.56 13.42 28.07
CA GLU A 260 14.02 13.60 27.95
C GLU A 260 14.42 15.01 27.49
N THR A 261 13.61 15.65 26.64
CA THR A 261 13.97 16.92 25.97
C THR A 261 13.29 18.17 26.52
N MET A 262 12.70 18.10 27.72
CA MET A 262 11.92 19.20 28.32
C MET A 262 12.67 20.55 28.35
N GLN A 263 13.97 20.57 28.67
CA GLN A 263 14.74 21.83 28.71
C GLN A 263 14.86 22.46 27.32
N SER A 264 15.08 21.64 26.30
CA SER A 264 15.12 22.06 24.90
C SER A 264 13.77 22.63 24.46
N ILE A 265 12.66 22.00 24.85
CA ILE A 265 11.30 22.48 24.58
C ILE A 265 11.05 23.85 25.22
N LEU A 266 11.50 24.07 26.46
CA LEU A 266 11.36 25.37 27.14
C LEU A 266 12.08 26.52 26.41
N VAL A 267 13.14 26.23 25.67
CA VAL A 267 13.86 27.21 24.83
C VAL A 267 13.15 27.43 23.50
N LEU A 268 12.67 26.36 22.85
CA LEU A 268 12.04 26.40 21.53
C LEU A 268 10.61 26.97 21.57
N TYR A 269 9.83 26.64 22.59
CA TYR A 269 8.41 26.99 22.67
C TYR A 269 8.14 28.50 22.52
N PRO A 270 8.84 29.42 23.22
CA PRO A 270 8.63 30.86 23.04
C PRO A 270 8.95 31.34 21.61
N GLN A 271 9.94 30.73 20.95
CA GLN A 271 10.32 31.08 19.58
C GLN A 271 9.23 30.68 18.58
N VAL A 272 8.66 29.49 18.76
CA VAL A 272 7.54 29.01 17.93
C VAL A 272 6.31 29.89 18.10
N ILE A 273 5.93 30.22 19.35
CA ILE A 273 4.76 31.07 19.62
C ILE A 273 4.93 32.49 19.06
N ALA A 274 6.16 33.02 19.02
CA ALA A 274 6.43 34.32 18.41
C ALA A 274 6.10 34.38 16.90
N LEU A 275 6.01 33.23 16.22
CA LEU A 275 5.61 33.16 14.81
C LEU A 275 4.10 33.38 14.59
N ARG A 276 3.28 33.36 15.64
CA ARG A 276 1.80 33.46 15.52
C ARG A 276 1.38 34.79 14.90
N SER A 277 2.05 35.90 15.26
CA SER A 277 1.77 37.21 14.64
C SER A 277 2.17 37.25 13.17
N LYS A 278 3.24 36.53 12.79
CA LYS A 278 3.71 36.47 11.40
C LYS A 278 2.77 35.66 10.53
N LEU A 279 2.19 34.59 11.04
CA LEU A 279 1.16 33.82 10.34
C LEU A 279 -0.03 34.73 9.95
N ALA A 280 -0.52 35.51 10.91
CA ALA A 280 -1.61 36.46 10.67
C ALA A 280 -1.22 37.55 9.66
N GLN A 281 0.02 38.03 9.70
CA GLN A 281 0.53 39.00 8.72
C GLN A 281 0.63 38.40 7.32
N ALA A 282 1.21 37.19 7.17
CA ALA A 282 1.32 36.51 5.89
C ALA A 282 -0.04 36.24 5.25
N ALA A 283 -1.05 35.89 6.07
CA ALA A 283 -2.43 35.74 5.60
C ALA A 283 -3.05 37.06 5.12
N GLN A 284 -2.73 38.19 5.76
CA GLN A 284 -3.22 39.52 5.34
C GLN A 284 -2.51 40.04 4.09
N GLU A 285 -1.25 39.69 3.91
CA GLU A 285 -0.43 40.07 2.75
C GLU A 285 -0.61 39.13 1.56
N GLU A 286 -1.41 38.07 1.69
CA GLU A 286 -1.61 37.01 0.68
C GLU A 286 -0.29 36.32 0.27
N ASP A 287 0.67 36.21 1.21
CA ASP A 287 1.94 35.52 1.02
C ASP A 287 1.79 34.02 1.34
N SER A 288 1.40 33.25 0.31
CA SER A 288 1.13 31.81 0.40
C SER A 288 2.36 30.99 0.82
N GLU A 289 3.56 31.33 0.34
CA GLU A 289 4.78 30.58 0.67
C GLU A 289 5.14 30.73 2.14
N LYS A 290 5.14 31.97 2.67
CA LYS A 290 5.40 32.18 4.10
C LYS A 290 4.31 31.59 4.98
N PHE A 291 3.04 31.73 4.58
CA PHE A 291 1.92 31.17 5.32
C PHE A 291 2.05 29.64 5.45
N LYS A 292 2.32 28.94 4.34
CA LYS A 292 2.53 27.47 4.31
C LYS A 292 3.73 27.06 5.16
N GLY A 293 4.86 27.75 5.04
CA GLY A 293 6.06 27.46 5.82
C GLY A 293 5.85 27.60 7.34
N ILE A 294 5.19 28.69 7.77
CA ILE A 294 4.88 28.91 9.20
C ILE A 294 3.82 27.91 9.69
N ALA A 295 2.80 27.62 8.89
CA ALA A 295 1.79 26.62 9.23
C ALA A 295 2.39 25.22 9.44
N ARG A 296 3.38 24.84 8.63
CA ARG A 296 4.13 23.58 8.78
C ARG A 296 4.89 23.52 10.10
N ILE A 297 5.51 24.61 10.55
CA ILE A 297 6.18 24.68 11.86
C ILE A 297 5.17 24.48 13.00
N PHE A 298 4.00 25.12 12.94
CA PHE A 298 2.96 24.94 13.95
C PHE A 298 2.40 23.52 13.97
N ALA A 299 2.18 22.92 12.80
CA ALA A 299 1.76 21.52 12.68
C ALA A 299 2.79 20.58 13.33
N GLU A 300 4.07 20.69 12.97
CA GLU A 300 5.14 19.84 13.54
C GLU A 300 5.31 20.05 15.05
N ALA A 301 5.18 21.28 15.54
CA ALA A 301 5.19 21.58 16.98
C ALA A 301 3.99 20.98 17.70
N GLY A 302 2.79 21.08 17.11
CA GLY A 302 1.59 20.44 17.62
C GLY A 302 1.74 18.93 17.71
N GLU A 303 2.22 18.29 16.64
CA GLU A 303 2.43 16.85 16.56
C GLU A 303 3.50 16.38 17.56
N SER A 304 4.66 17.04 17.60
CA SER A 304 5.79 16.61 18.42
C SER A 304 5.55 16.82 19.91
N TRP A 305 4.79 17.85 20.29
CA TRP A 305 4.49 18.16 21.70
C TRP A 305 3.08 17.77 22.13
N VAL A 306 2.38 16.96 21.34
CA VAL A 306 0.99 16.55 21.59
C VAL A 306 0.77 15.96 22.99
N LEU A 307 1.74 15.19 23.50
CA LEU A 307 1.68 14.62 24.84
C LEU A 307 1.75 15.69 25.93
N LEU A 308 2.52 16.77 25.73
CA LEU A 308 2.57 17.91 26.65
C LEU A 308 1.29 18.73 26.57
N ILE A 309 0.70 18.89 25.39
CA ILE A 309 -0.61 19.54 25.23
C ILE A 309 -1.67 18.81 26.07
N ALA A 310 -1.65 17.48 26.09
CA ALA A 310 -2.56 16.69 26.93
C ALA A 310 -2.22 16.75 28.44
N ARG A 311 -0.93 16.79 28.81
CA ARG A 311 -0.48 16.83 30.23
C ARG A 311 -0.63 18.23 30.86
N LEU A 312 -0.36 19.29 30.09
CA LEU A 312 -0.27 20.70 30.50
C LEU A 312 -1.11 21.59 29.56
N PRO A 313 -2.44 21.39 29.52
CA PRO A 313 -3.31 22.03 28.53
C PRO A 313 -3.34 23.55 28.62
N ASN A 314 -3.21 24.13 29.82
CA ASN A 314 -3.18 25.58 29.99
C ASN A 314 -1.90 26.22 29.42
N ASP A 315 -0.75 25.59 29.65
CA ASP A 315 0.55 26.14 29.26
C ASP A 315 0.73 26.08 27.74
N PHE A 316 0.26 25.00 27.11
CA PHE A 316 0.37 24.81 25.66
C PHE A 316 -0.83 25.31 24.87
N ARG A 317 -1.85 25.90 25.52
CA ARG A 317 -3.08 26.36 24.84
C ARG A 317 -2.79 27.30 23.67
N ALA A 318 -1.83 28.22 23.82
CA ALA A 318 -1.48 29.18 22.77
C ALA A 318 -0.99 28.50 21.47
N LEU A 319 -0.37 27.32 21.58
CA LEU A 319 0.06 26.53 20.43
C LEU A 319 -1.14 25.91 19.72
N VAL A 320 -2.06 25.31 20.48
CA VAL A 320 -3.28 24.72 19.91
C VAL A 320 -4.12 25.80 19.21
N GLU A 321 -4.22 26.99 19.80
CA GLU A 321 -4.88 28.13 19.16
C GLU A 321 -4.15 28.60 17.89
N ALA A 322 -2.82 28.60 17.85
CA ALA A 322 -2.07 28.93 16.65
C ALA A 322 -2.32 27.89 15.53
N VAL A 323 -2.39 26.60 15.85
CA VAL A 323 -2.75 25.55 14.89
C VAL A 323 -4.21 25.68 14.42
N LEU A 324 -5.11 26.11 15.30
CA LEU A 324 -6.49 26.44 14.89
C LEU A 324 -6.52 27.65 13.94
N GLU A 325 -5.71 28.68 14.21
CA GLU A 325 -5.59 29.87 13.36
C GLU A 325 -5.03 29.54 11.97
N THR A 326 -4.08 28.60 11.86
CA THR A 326 -3.62 28.12 10.54
C THR A 326 -4.77 27.55 9.73
N ALA A 327 -5.72 26.84 10.35
CA ALA A 327 -6.89 26.31 9.67
C ALA A 327 -7.92 27.41 9.34
N ALA A 328 -8.08 28.40 10.22
CA ALA A 328 -9.07 29.46 10.05
C ALA A 328 -8.68 30.48 8.97
N LEU A 329 -7.40 30.79 8.83
CA LEU A 329 -6.88 31.83 7.94
C LEU A 329 -6.51 31.31 6.54
N ASP A 330 -6.46 29.99 6.34
CA ASP A 330 -6.07 29.37 5.08
C ASP A 330 -7.15 29.51 4.01
N GLN A 331 -7.06 30.54 3.17
CA GLN A 331 -8.01 30.75 2.07
C GLN A 331 -7.75 29.82 0.88
N GLU A 332 -6.50 29.42 0.65
CA GLU A 332 -6.12 28.54 -0.46
C GLU A 332 -6.40 27.06 -0.18
N ARG A 333 -6.64 26.69 1.08
CA ARG A 333 -6.97 25.33 1.55
C ARG A 333 -5.81 24.33 1.41
N ASP A 334 -4.59 24.83 1.28
CA ASP A 334 -3.39 24.03 1.08
C ASP A 334 -2.63 23.77 2.39
N ALA A 335 -2.62 24.72 3.31
CA ALA A 335 -1.83 24.65 4.54
C ALA A 335 -2.56 23.87 5.66
N ILE A 336 -3.89 23.92 5.66
CA ILE A 336 -4.74 23.28 6.67
C ILE A 336 -4.53 21.76 6.73
N ALA A 337 -4.19 21.12 5.61
CA ALA A 337 -3.89 19.69 5.53
C ALA A 337 -2.71 19.28 6.43
N HIS A 338 -1.74 20.18 6.66
CA HIS A 338 -0.64 19.93 7.59
C HIS A 338 -1.12 19.74 9.03
N THR A 339 -2.28 20.29 9.40
CA THR A 339 -2.80 20.23 10.79
C THR A 339 -3.58 18.94 11.09
N PHE A 340 -3.98 18.16 10.08
CA PHE A 340 -4.90 17.03 10.26
C PHE A 340 -4.33 15.93 11.15
N LYS A 341 -3.06 15.60 10.98
CA LYS A 341 -2.40 14.60 11.81
C LYS A 341 -2.30 15.04 13.27
N PHE A 342 -2.01 16.32 13.53
CA PHE A 342 -2.06 16.88 14.87
C PHE A 342 -3.44 16.70 15.53
N TRP A 343 -4.53 17.03 14.84
CA TRP A 343 -5.89 16.91 15.41
C TRP A 343 -6.23 15.46 15.76
N TYR A 344 -5.82 14.52 14.90
CA TYR A 344 -5.95 13.08 15.14
C TYR A 344 -5.14 12.65 16.37
N ASP A 345 -3.85 12.98 16.42
CA ASP A 345 -2.95 12.59 17.51
C ASP A 345 -3.40 13.19 18.85
N LEU A 346 -3.81 14.47 18.88
CA LEU A 346 -4.33 15.12 20.09
C LEU A 346 -5.58 14.41 20.59
N LYS A 347 -6.51 14.09 19.70
CA LYS A 347 -7.72 13.36 20.02
C LYS A 347 -7.42 12.00 20.65
N GLN A 348 -6.41 11.25 20.17
CA GLN A 348 -6.03 9.96 20.78
C GLN A 348 -5.66 10.09 22.27
N TYR A 349 -5.10 11.23 22.69
CA TYR A 349 -4.84 11.50 24.10
C TYR A 349 -6.07 12.00 24.85
N LEU A 350 -6.86 12.90 24.24
CA LEU A 350 -8.03 13.49 24.89
C LEU A 350 -9.14 12.47 25.20
N THR A 351 -9.22 11.37 24.45
CA THR A 351 -10.18 10.28 24.71
C THR A 351 -9.77 9.38 25.87
N ILE A 352 -8.53 9.47 26.37
CA ILE A 352 -8.07 8.70 27.53
C ILE A 352 -8.55 9.39 28.81
N ASP A 353 -9.20 8.63 29.71
CA ASP A 353 -9.76 9.13 30.98
C ASP A 353 -8.78 9.93 31.85
N LYS A 354 -7.48 9.62 31.78
CA LYS A 354 -6.44 10.36 32.50
C LYS A 354 -6.40 11.85 32.12
N TYR A 355 -6.75 12.20 30.87
CA TYR A 355 -6.63 13.55 30.32
C TYR A 355 -7.99 14.26 30.19
N THR A 356 -9.03 13.83 30.92
CA THR A 356 -10.34 14.52 30.94
C THR A 356 -10.24 16.03 31.21
N PRO A 357 -9.38 16.55 32.12
CA PRO A 357 -9.24 18.00 32.28
C PRO A 357 -8.77 18.72 31.02
N ALA A 358 -7.84 18.13 30.26
CA ALA A 358 -7.38 18.66 28.98
C ALA A 358 -8.48 18.59 27.91
N ARG A 359 -9.27 17.52 27.91
CA ARG A 359 -10.44 17.37 27.04
C ARG A 359 -11.43 18.51 27.27
N MET A 360 -11.81 18.77 28.52
CA MET A 360 -12.75 19.85 28.88
C MET A 360 -12.25 21.23 28.45
N GLN A 361 -10.95 21.50 28.57
CA GLN A 361 -10.34 22.76 28.16
C GLN A 361 -10.18 22.92 26.65
N SER A 362 -10.26 21.81 25.90
CA SER A 362 -10.13 21.82 24.43
C SER A 362 -11.48 21.85 23.72
N LEU A 363 -12.61 21.66 24.43
CA LEU A 363 -13.95 21.62 23.84
C LEU A 363 -14.28 22.89 23.05
N ASP A 364 -13.88 24.07 23.53
CA ASP A 364 -14.12 25.32 22.82
C ASP A 364 -13.31 25.45 21.53
N ILE A 365 -12.10 24.88 21.52
CA ILE A 365 -11.21 24.84 20.35
C ILE A 365 -11.78 23.87 19.30
N TYR A 366 -12.12 22.65 19.70
CA TYR A 366 -12.74 21.66 18.81
C TYR A 366 -14.09 22.16 18.28
N SER A 367 -14.85 22.90 19.09
CA SER A 367 -16.10 23.50 18.63
C SER A 367 -15.87 24.51 17.50
N LYS A 368 -14.81 25.33 17.58
CA LYS A 368 -14.44 26.26 16.50
C LYS A 368 -13.87 25.52 15.30
N LEU A 369 -13.12 24.45 15.53
CA LEU A 369 -12.57 23.60 14.48
C LEU A 369 -13.69 23.03 13.60
N ILE A 370 -14.77 22.52 14.20
CA ILE A 370 -15.95 22.05 13.45
C ILE A 370 -16.52 23.18 12.58
N ASP A 371 -16.70 24.38 13.13
CA ASP A 371 -17.23 25.52 12.39
C ASP A 371 -16.33 25.89 11.19
N ILE A 372 -15.01 25.90 11.38
CA ILE A 372 -13.99 26.16 10.35
C ILE A 372 -14.03 25.08 9.26
N MET A 373 -14.04 23.80 9.66
CA MET A 373 -14.08 22.67 8.72
C MET A 373 -15.36 22.70 7.88
N ILE A 374 -16.53 22.98 8.50
CA ILE A 374 -17.79 23.12 7.74
C ILE A 374 -17.71 24.29 6.76
N GLY A 375 -17.11 25.41 7.14
CA GLY A 375 -16.89 26.54 6.23
C GLY A 375 -16.06 26.17 5.00
N HIS A 376 -14.96 25.43 5.20
CA HIS A 376 -14.09 25.00 4.10
C HIS A 376 -14.68 23.92 3.20
N LEU A 377 -15.73 23.22 3.65
CA LEU A 377 -16.50 22.29 2.83
C LEU A 377 -17.40 22.99 1.79
N GLU A 378 -17.59 24.32 1.87
CA GLU A 378 -18.38 25.09 0.90
C GLU A 378 -17.73 25.03 -0.49
N TYR A 379 -18.52 24.61 -1.49
CA TYR A 379 -18.11 24.66 -2.89
C TYR A 379 -17.74 26.09 -3.31
N PRO A 380 -16.70 26.27 -4.14
CA PRO A 380 -16.36 27.59 -4.66
C PRO A 380 -17.49 28.18 -5.49
N ARG A 381 -17.50 29.52 -5.57
CA ARG A 381 -18.42 30.27 -6.44
C ARG A 381 -17.67 30.59 -7.73
N PRO A 382 -18.15 30.16 -8.91
CA PRO A 382 -17.48 30.45 -10.17
C PRO A 382 -17.48 31.97 -10.42
N GLU A 383 -16.33 32.54 -10.76
CA GLU A 383 -16.19 33.98 -11.02
C GLU A 383 -16.96 34.36 -12.29
N GLY A 384 -17.00 33.45 -13.27
CA GLY A 384 -17.79 33.57 -14.50
C GLY A 384 -19.31 33.40 -14.34
N GLY A 385 -19.81 33.02 -13.15
CA GLY A 385 -21.24 32.83 -12.87
C GLY A 385 -21.89 31.60 -13.52
N ASP A 386 -21.11 30.69 -14.12
CA ASP A 386 -21.62 29.42 -14.65
C ASP A 386 -21.70 28.35 -13.56
N GLU A 387 -22.88 28.19 -12.95
CA GLU A 387 -23.13 27.18 -11.90
C GLU A 387 -22.96 25.73 -12.37
N LYS A 388 -22.77 25.48 -13.68
CA LYS A 388 -22.49 24.14 -14.21
C LYS A 388 -21.01 23.77 -14.14
N ASP A 389 -20.12 24.75 -14.02
CA ASP A 389 -18.68 24.55 -13.98
C ASP A 389 -18.06 25.34 -12.82
N LEU A 390 -18.12 24.74 -11.63
CA LEU A 390 -17.68 25.36 -10.38
C LEU A 390 -16.16 25.59 -10.31
N PHE A 391 -15.40 24.96 -11.20
CA PHE A 391 -13.93 25.00 -11.24
C PHE A 391 -13.40 25.53 -12.59
N GLU A 392 -14.27 26.15 -13.40
CA GLU A 392 -13.93 26.80 -14.68
C GLU A 392 -13.09 25.91 -15.63
N GLY A 393 -13.35 24.59 -15.61
CA GLY A 393 -12.71 23.58 -16.44
C GLY A 393 -11.46 22.95 -15.83
N ASP A 394 -11.03 23.35 -14.63
CA ASP A 394 -9.91 22.74 -13.90
C ASP A 394 -10.32 21.45 -13.17
N ARG A 395 -10.14 20.33 -13.87
CA ARG A 395 -10.41 18.99 -13.32
C ARG A 395 -9.47 18.58 -12.21
N GLU A 396 -8.24 19.10 -12.20
CA GLU A 396 -7.26 18.78 -11.16
C GLU A 396 -7.68 19.43 -9.84
N GLN A 397 -8.13 20.68 -9.89
CA GLN A 397 -8.66 21.38 -8.72
C GLN A 397 -9.96 20.75 -8.20
N GLU A 398 -10.86 20.29 -9.09
CA GLU A 398 -12.06 19.57 -8.68
C GLU A 398 -11.73 18.25 -7.95
N GLU A 399 -10.74 17.50 -8.44
CA GLU A 399 -10.28 16.27 -7.80
C GLU A 399 -9.58 16.52 -6.46
N LYS A 400 -8.68 17.51 -6.40
CA LYS A 400 -8.04 17.96 -5.16
C LYS A 400 -9.07 18.36 -4.12
N PHE A 401 -10.08 19.14 -4.50
CA PHE A 401 -11.16 19.54 -3.60
C PHE A 401 -11.95 18.33 -3.09
N ARG A 402 -12.23 17.33 -3.93
CA ARG A 402 -12.91 16.10 -3.50
C ARG A 402 -12.10 15.31 -2.48
N GLU A 403 -10.81 15.10 -2.72
CA GLU A 403 -9.92 14.42 -1.77
C GLU A 403 -9.83 15.17 -0.45
N PHE A 404 -9.66 16.48 -0.54
CA PHE A 404 -9.63 17.39 0.60
C PHE A 404 -10.88 17.30 1.48
N ARG A 405 -12.09 17.27 0.89
CA ARG A 405 -13.34 17.08 1.64
C ARG A 405 -13.40 15.75 2.38
N HIS A 406 -12.79 14.69 1.84
CA HIS A 406 -12.71 13.41 2.54
C HIS A 406 -11.82 13.49 3.78
N GLN A 407 -10.65 14.12 3.67
CA GLN A 407 -9.74 14.32 4.79
C GLN A 407 -10.37 15.19 5.90
N MET A 408 -11.07 16.27 5.54
CA MET A 408 -11.85 17.07 6.49
C MET A 408 -12.96 16.27 7.18
N GLY A 409 -13.61 15.38 6.43
CA GLY A 409 -14.59 14.46 6.98
C GLY A 409 -14.01 13.55 8.06
N ASP A 410 -12.73 13.19 7.99
CA ASP A 410 -12.05 12.42 9.03
C ASP A 410 -11.78 13.28 10.27
N VAL A 411 -11.34 14.53 10.11
CA VAL A 411 -11.18 15.48 11.23
C VAL A 411 -12.51 15.72 11.95
N LEU A 412 -13.62 15.85 11.22
CA LEU A 412 -14.95 15.98 11.82
C LEU A 412 -15.35 14.76 12.67
N LYS A 413 -14.97 13.55 12.25
CA LYS A 413 -15.20 12.32 13.05
C LYS A 413 -14.37 12.35 14.32
N ASP A 414 -13.11 12.77 14.24
CA ASP A 414 -12.25 12.92 15.42
C ASP A 414 -12.83 13.96 16.40
N CYS A 415 -13.43 15.04 15.89
CA CYS A 415 -14.14 16.01 16.72
C CYS A 415 -15.33 15.37 17.48
N CYS A 416 -16.09 14.47 16.86
CA CYS A 416 -17.19 13.74 17.52
C CYS A 416 -16.72 12.91 18.72
N GLU A 417 -15.54 12.29 18.66
CA GLU A 417 -15.02 11.51 19.79
C GLU A 417 -14.61 12.40 20.97
N VAL A 418 -14.15 13.63 20.69
CA VAL A 418 -13.74 14.59 21.73
C VAL A 418 -14.93 15.34 22.32
N MET A 419 -15.81 15.91 21.50
CA MET A 419 -16.92 16.73 21.99
C MET A 419 -18.17 15.93 22.34
N GLY A 420 -18.40 14.81 21.67
CA GLY A 420 -19.68 14.11 21.70
C GLY A 420 -20.45 14.31 20.38
N VAL A 421 -21.21 13.28 20.01
CA VAL A 421 -21.96 13.25 18.76
C VAL A 421 -23.06 14.31 18.73
N THR A 422 -23.78 14.48 19.84
CA THR A 422 -24.90 15.42 19.96
C THR A 422 -24.45 16.86 19.69
N GLU A 423 -23.39 17.31 20.36
CA GLU A 423 -22.84 18.66 20.18
C GLU A 423 -22.32 18.87 18.75
N CYS A 424 -21.65 17.88 18.18
CA CYS A 424 -21.14 17.94 16.81
C CYS A 424 -22.26 18.00 15.76
N LEU A 425 -23.36 17.26 15.94
CA LEU A 425 -24.51 17.27 15.04
C LEU A 425 -25.38 18.53 15.19
N GLN A 426 -25.39 19.17 16.37
CA GLN A 426 -26.10 20.43 16.59
C GLN A 426 -25.55 21.56 15.71
N LYS A 427 -24.23 21.61 15.49
CA LYS A 427 -23.58 22.61 14.64
C LYS A 427 -24.12 22.66 13.19
N PRO A 428 -24.06 21.57 12.40
CA PRO A 428 -24.64 21.57 11.07
C PRO A 428 -26.17 21.68 11.09
N TYR A 429 -26.85 21.17 12.12
CA TYR A 429 -28.30 21.36 12.28
C TYR A 429 -28.67 22.86 12.33
N ASP A 430 -27.97 23.64 13.16
CA ASP A 430 -28.22 25.08 13.31
C ASP A 430 -27.98 25.83 12.00
N LEU A 431 -26.92 25.46 11.26
CA LEU A 431 -26.61 26.04 9.95
C LEU A 431 -27.69 25.71 8.91
N ILE A 432 -28.17 24.46 8.86
CA ILE A 432 -29.28 24.06 7.99
C ILE A 432 -30.55 24.84 8.36
N GLN A 433 -30.86 24.94 9.66
CA GLN A 433 -32.05 25.66 10.12
C GLN A 433 -31.97 27.16 9.80
N GLN A 434 -30.81 27.79 9.97
CA GLN A 434 -30.56 29.18 9.61
C GLN A 434 -30.75 29.41 8.10
N TRP A 435 -30.25 28.50 7.27
CA TRP A 435 -30.46 28.55 5.83
C TRP A 435 -31.95 28.43 5.49
N VAL A 436 -32.67 27.46 6.07
CA VAL A 436 -34.11 27.26 5.85
C VAL A 436 -34.92 28.51 6.22
N GLN A 437 -34.59 29.16 7.35
CA GLN A 437 -35.27 30.39 7.78
C GLN A 437 -35.01 31.59 6.85
N THR A 438 -33.79 31.71 6.34
CA THR A 438 -33.37 32.87 5.52
C THR A 438 -33.79 32.73 4.07
N TYR A 439 -33.65 31.53 3.52
CA TYR A 439 -33.71 31.25 2.08
C TYR A 439 -34.80 30.24 1.69
N GLY A 440 -35.34 29.47 2.64
CA GLY A 440 -36.27 28.38 2.34
C GLY A 440 -37.54 28.83 1.60
N ALA A 441 -38.05 30.04 1.88
CA ALA A 441 -39.20 30.60 1.17
C ALA A 441 -38.91 30.97 -0.31
N GLN A 442 -37.63 31.12 -0.67
CA GLN A 442 -37.17 31.46 -2.02
C GLN A 442 -36.75 30.20 -2.80
N ALA A 443 -36.64 29.05 -2.13
CA ALA A 443 -36.25 27.80 -2.76
C ALA A 443 -37.39 27.24 -3.62
N GLY A 444 -37.08 26.89 -4.86
CA GLY A 444 -38.00 26.25 -5.80
C GLY A 444 -37.35 25.11 -6.58
N PRO A 445 -38.12 24.40 -7.43
CA PRO A 445 -37.69 23.15 -8.08
C PRO A 445 -36.45 23.23 -8.98
N ASN A 446 -35.98 24.44 -9.31
CA ASN A 446 -34.82 24.68 -10.18
C ASN A 446 -33.95 25.86 -9.70
N SER A 447 -34.19 26.37 -8.49
CA SER A 447 -33.43 27.50 -7.96
C SER A 447 -33.38 27.39 -6.46
N VAL A 448 -32.21 27.02 -5.96
CA VAL A 448 -31.90 26.94 -4.54
C VAL A 448 -30.85 28.00 -4.26
N PRO A 449 -31.23 29.14 -3.66
CA PRO A 449 -30.28 30.23 -3.40
C PRO A 449 -29.22 29.78 -2.40
N GLU A 450 -27.96 30.13 -2.67
CA GLU A 450 -26.84 29.84 -1.77
C GLU A 450 -26.78 28.35 -1.38
N TRP A 451 -27.05 27.45 -2.34
CA TRP A 451 -27.11 26.01 -2.10
C TRP A 451 -25.80 25.44 -1.53
N GLN A 452 -24.66 26.09 -1.78
CA GLN A 452 -23.35 25.71 -1.26
C GLN A 452 -23.33 25.76 0.29
N LYS A 453 -23.97 26.78 0.87
CA LYS A 453 -24.10 26.95 2.34
C LYS A 453 -25.03 25.91 2.97
N LEU A 454 -25.92 25.32 2.19
CA LEU A 454 -26.75 24.19 2.63
C LEU A 454 -26.03 22.85 2.43
N GLU A 455 -25.27 22.70 1.35
CA GLU A 455 -24.58 21.45 1.00
C GLU A 455 -23.43 21.13 1.94
N ALA A 456 -22.65 22.12 2.37
CA ALA A 456 -21.52 21.94 3.28
C ALA A 456 -21.92 21.30 4.64
N PRO A 457 -22.93 21.81 5.38
CA PRO A 457 -23.38 21.17 6.62
C PRO A 457 -24.03 19.80 6.36
N LEU A 458 -24.68 19.57 5.21
CA LEU A 458 -25.19 18.25 4.84
C LEU A 458 -24.08 17.22 4.63
N PHE A 459 -22.99 17.64 3.97
CA PHE A 459 -21.81 16.81 3.85
C PHE A 459 -21.19 16.51 5.22
N ALA A 460 -21.12 17.49 6.11
CA ALA A 460 -20.61 17.30 7.47
C ALA A 460 -21.44 16.27 8.24
N VAL A 461 -22.78 16.36 8.19
CA VAL A 461 -23.69 15.36 8.76
C VAL A 461 -23.39 13.97 8.18
N ARG A 462 -23.34 13.84 6.85
CA ARG A 462 -22.99 12.57 6.18
C ARG A 462 -21.63 12.04 6.62
N ALA A 463 -20.60 12.89 6.70
CA ALA A 463 -19.23 12.50 7.04
C ALA A 463 -19.14 11.97 8.48
N MET A 464 -19.82 12.63 9.42
CA MET A 464 -19.90 12.23 10.82
C MET A 464 -20.79 11.01 11.07
N GLY A 465 -21.61 10.59 10.09
CA GLY A 465 -22.60 9.53 10.25
C GLY A 465 -22.08 8.21 10.85
N ARG A 466 -20.84 7.82 10.55
CA ARG A 466 -20.22 6.60 11.12
C ARG A 466 -19.98 6.68 12.63
N MET A 467 -19.89 7.88 13.18
CA MET A 467 -19.67 8.10 14.62
C MET A 467 -20.97 8.08 15.41
N VAL A 468 -22.12 8.15 14.72
CA VAL A 468 -23.43 8.27 15.36
C VAL A 468 -23.92 6.87 15.71
N PRO A 469 -24.19 6.58 16.99
CA PRO A 469 -24.68 5.27 17.37
C PRO A 469 -26.16 5.11 16.98
N PRO A 470 -26.64 3.86 16.76
CA PRO A 470 -28.02 3.61 16.34
C PRO A 470 -29.10 4.03 17.36
N ASP A 471 -28.74 4.27 18.62
CA ASP A 471 -29.61 4.68 19.73
C ASP A 471 -29.60 6.21 19.99
N GLU A 472 -29.08 7.01 19.05
CA GLU A 472 -29.07 8.48 19.18
C GLU A 472 -30.49 9.08 19.01
N ASP A 473 -31.07 9.57 20.11
CA ASP A 473 -32.47 10.01 20.13
C ASP A 473 -32.67 11.54 20.29
N VAL A 474 -31.61 12.34 20.19
CA VAL A 474 -31.68 13.79 20.41
C VAL A 474 -31.69 14.57 19.10
N MET A 475 -30.73 14.29 18.21
CA MET A 475 -30.48 15.06 17.00
C MET A 475 -31.05 14.42 15.74
N LEU A 476 -30.89 13.11 15.55
CA LEU A 476 -31.38 12.37 14.39
C LEU A 476 -32.90 12.47 14.19
N PRO A 477 -33.76 12.38 15.23
CA PRO A 477 -35.20 12.63 15.07
C PRO A 477 -35.55 14.00 14.48
N ARG A 478 -34.65 14.99 14.62
CA ARG A 478 -34.82 16.34 14.08
C ARG A 478 -34.16 16.50 12.71
N LEU A 479 -33.01 15.87 12.51
CA LEU A 479 -32.23 15.94 11.27
C LEU A 479 -32.86 15.14 10.13
N ILE A 480 -33.32 13.91 10.37
CA ILE A 480 -33.85 13.04 9.31
C ILE A 480 -35.07 13.67 8.60
N PRO A 481 -36.08 14.22 9.30
CA PRO A 481 -37.18 14.92 8.64
C PRO A 481 -36.71 16.14 7.84
N LEU A 482 -35.71 16.88 8.34
CA LEU A 482 -35.13 18.00 7.60
C LEU A 482 -34.46 17.52 6.31
N ILE A 483 -33.69 16.43 6.37
CA ILE A 483 -32.99 15.87 5.20
C ILE A 483 -33.99 15.45 4.11
N VAL A 484 -35.09 14.81 4.47
CA VAL A 484 -36.15 14.40 3.53
C VAL A 484 -36.89 15.61 2.92
N SER A 485 -36.82 16.77 3.57
CA SER A 485 -37.46 18.02 3.11
C SER A 485 -36.56 18.94 2.27
N ILE A 486 -35.31 18.55 2.01
CA ILE A 486 -34.34 19.37 1.25
C ILE A 486 -34.85 19.61 -0.18
N PRO A 487 -34.75 20.85 -0.69
CA PRO A 487 -35.18 21.18 -2.04
C PRO A 487 -34.34 20.46 -3.11
N ASP A 488 -34.93 20.28 -4.29
CA ASP A 488 -34.30 19.53 -5.37
C ASP A 488 -33.17 20.35 -6.04
N HIS A 489 -31.96 19.83 -5.97
CA HIS A 489 -30.76 20.34 -6.62
C HIS A 489 -29.73 19.21 -6.70
N ASN A 490 -29.03 19.07 -7.82
CA ASN A 490 -28.16 17.92 -8.10
C ASN A 490 -27.21 17.55 -6.94
N LYS A 491 -26.46 18.53 -6.44
CA LYS A 491 -25.48 18.32 -5.35
C LYS A 491 -26.14 18.09 -3.99
N LEU A 492 -27.27 18.76 -3.73
CA LEU A 492 -28.02 18.62 -2.47
C LEU A 492 -28.71 17.26 -2.38
N ARG A 493 -29.38 16.83 -3.47
CA ARG A 493 -30.03 15.53 -3.57
C ARG A 493 -29.03 14.41 -3.37
N PHE A 494 -27.87 14.51 -4.01
CA PHE A 494 -26.76 13.58 -3.82
C PHE A 494 -26.35 13.47 -2.35
N GLN A 495 -26.10 14.59 -1.66
CA GLN A 495 -25.69 14.53 -0.25
C GLN A 495 -26.81 14.05 0.67
N ALA A 496 -28.05 14.48 0.45
CA ALA A 496 -29.20 14.06 1.24
C ALA A 496 -29.40 12.54 1.16
N VAL A 497 -29.42 11.98 -0.05
CA VAL A 497 -29.58 10.53 -0.27
C VAL A 497 -28.43 9.76 0.40
N MET A 498 -27.18 10.20 0.20
CA MET A 498 -26.01 9.56 0.81
C MET A 498 -25.98 9.70 2.33
N ALA A 499 -26.51 10.78 2.89
CA ALA A 499 -26.65 10.96 4.34
C ALA A 499 -27.67 9.96 4.90
N LEU A 500 -28.85 9.82 4.28
CA LEU A 500 -29.84 8.82 4.68
C LEU A 500 -29.26 7.41 4.63
N GLY A 501 -28.51 7.07 3.58
CA GLY A 501 -27.80 5.80 3.45
C GLY A 501 -26.74 5.52 4.53
N ARG A 502 -26.36 6.51 5.35
CA ARG A 502 -25.45 6.35 6.50
C ARG A 502 -26.16 6.15 7.83
N TYR A 503 -27.44 6.50 7.92
CA TYR A 503 -28.25 6.41 9.14
C TYR A 503 -29.30 5.30 9.08
N THR A 504 -29.05 4.28 8.25
CA THR A 504 -29.95 3.15 8.03
C THR A 504 -30.06 2.25 9.27
N GLU A 505 -28.96 2.05 10.01
CA GLU A 505 -28.97 1.35 11.30
C GLU A 505 -29.88 2.04 12.35
N TRP A 506 -29.84 3.38 12.41
CA TRP A 506 -30.73 4.15 13.27
C TRP A 506 -32.19 4.06 12.82
N THR A 507 -32.42 4.11 11.50
CA THR A 507 -33.77 3.98 10.91
C THR A 507 -34.39 2.61 11.21
N ALA A 508 -33.58 1.55 11.26
CA ALA A 508 -34.04 0.22 11.65
C ALA A 508 -34.60 0.17 13.09
N GLN A 509 -34.18 1.07 13.98
CA GLN A 509 -34.71 1.22 15.33
C GLN A 509 -35.88 2.22 15.42
N HIS A 510 -36.11 3.02 14.37
CA HIS A 510 -37.11 4.08 14.30
C HIS A 510 -38.07 3.94 13.09
N PRO A 511 -38.96 2.92 13.10
CA PRO A 511 -39.81 2.59 11.95
C PRO A 511 -40.73 3.72 11.48
N ASP A 512 -41.08 4.67 12.35
CA ASP A 512 -41.94 5.82 12.02
C ASP A 512 -41.36 6.70 10.91
N THR A 513 -40.03 6.70 10.75
CA THR A 513 -39.32 7.48 9.73
C THR A 513 -38.98 6.67 8.47
N LEU A 514 -39.33 5.39 8.42
CA LEU A 514 -38.94 4.46 7.35
C LEU A 514 -39.58 4.84 6.00
N GLN A 515 -40.89 5.04 5.96
CA GLN A 515 -41.62 5.28 4.71
C GLN A 515 -41.18 6.59 4.02
N PRO A 516 -41.08 7.76 4.71
CA PRO A 516 -40.63 8.98 4.07
C PRO A 516 -39.20 8.89 3.50
N GLN A 517 -38.29 8.19 4.20
CA GLN A 517 -36.93 7.98 3.73
C GLN A 517 -36.89 7.06 2.51
N LEU A 518 -37.64 5.95 2.54
CA LEU A 518 -37.72 5.02 1.42
C LEU A 518 -38.27 5.70 0.16
N ASP A 519 -39.36 6.44 0.30
CA ASP A 519 -39.96 7.19 -0.82
C ASP A 519 -38.99 8.23 -1.39
N TYR A 520 -38.23 8.90 -0.51
CA TYR A 520 -37.21 9.88 -0.91
C TYR A 520 -36.05 9.23 -1.68
N ILE A 521 -35.53 8.09 -1.21
CA ILE A 521 -34.47 7.34 -1.89
C ILE A 521 -34.97 6.80 -3.23
N MET A 522 -36.17 6.20 -3.26
CA MET A 522 -36.75 5.65 -4.49
C MET A 522 -37.03 6.74 -5.54
N ALA A 523 -37.51 7.91 -5.14
CA ALA A 523 -37.73 9.04 -6.05
C ALA A 523 -36.43 9.54 -6.69
N ALA A 524 -35.26 9.35 -6.06
CA ALA A 524 -33.98 9.78 -6.59
C ALA A 524 -33.51 8.97 -7.83
N PHE A 525 -34.12 7.82 -8.11
CA PHE A 525 -33.83 7.01 -9.30
C PHE A 525 -34.37 7.63 -10.60
N ASP A 526 -35.41 8.46 -10.52
CA ASP A 526 -35.97 9.17 -11.67
C ASP A 526 -35.24 10.52 -11.94
N HIS A 527 -34.16 10.81 -11.20
CA HIS A 527 -33.39 12.05 -11.36
C HIS A 527 -32.58 12.07 -12.67
N SER A 528 -32.41 13.24 -13.28
CA SER A 528 -31.64 13.41 -14.53
C SER A 528 -30.13 13.10 -14.47
N THR A 529 -29.56 12.93 -13.27
CA THR A 529 -28.11 12.94 -13.05
C THR A 529 -27.64 11.57 -12.59
N LYS A 530 -26.71 10.96 -13.33
CA LYS A 530 -26.22 9.60 -13.07
C LYS A 530 -25.61 9.43 -11.68
N ASP A 531 -24.95 10.46 -11.14
CA ASP A 531 -24.33 10.39 -9.81
C ASP A 531 -25.35 10.31 -8.68
N VAL A 532 -26.50 10.99 -8.83
CA VAL A 532 -27.62 10.89 -7.88
C VAL A 532 -28.23 9.49 -7.94
N ILE A 533 -28.41 8.93 -9.13
CA ILE A 533 -28.93 7.57 -9.32
C ILE A 533 -27.99 6.54 -8.68
N ARG A 534 -26.67 6.66 -8.87
CA ARG A 534 -25.66 5.79 -8.24
C ARG A 534 -25.68 5.90 -6.71
N ALA A 535 -25.76 7.12 -6.19
CA ALA A 535 -25.91 7.35 -4.75
C ALA A 535 -27.20 6.74 -4.19
N ALA A 536 -28.29 6.81 -4.96
CA ALA A 536 -29.58 6.21 -4.60
C ALA A 536 -29.51 4.68 -4.57
N ALA A 537 -28.86 4.05 -5.56
CA ALA A 537 -28.63 2.60 -5.56
C ALA A 537 -27.84 2.12 -4.35
N LEU A 538 -26.73 2.79 -4.02
CA LEU A 538 -25.92 2.49 -2.85
C LEU A 538 -26.68 2.72 -1.53
N SER A 539 -27.41 3.83 -1.41
CA SER A 539 -28.19 4.13 -0.21
C SER A 539 -29.36 3.17 -0.04
N PHE A 540 -30.01 2.79 -1.14
CA PHE A 540 -31.05 1.77 -1.18
C PHE A 540 -30.54 0.40 -0.74
N LYS A 541 -29.32 0.02 -1.15
CA LYS A 541 -28.65 -1.19 -0.67
C LYS A 541 -28.53 -1.19 0.87
N PHE A 542 -27.93 -0.15 1.45
CA PHE A 542 -27.77 -0.06 2.91
C PHE A 542 -29.13 -0.05 3.62
N PHE A 543 -30.10 0.70 3.08
CA PHE A 543 -31.44 0.80 3.63
C PHE A 543 -32.12 -0.57 3.66
N CYS A 544 -32.05 -1.33 2.57
CA CYS A 544 -32.61 -2.67 2.51
C CYS A 544 -31.89 -3.66 3.43
N ASN A 545 -30.56 -3.60 3.51
CA ASN A 545 -29.77 -4.51 4.35
C ASN A 545 -30.09 -4.34 5.84
N ASP A 546 -30.11 -3.10 6.33
CA ASP A 546 -30.30 -2.82 7.75
C ASP A 546 -31.79 -2.88 8.16
N CYS A 547 -32.69 -2.44 7.27
CA CYS A 547 -34.14 -2.46 7.52
C CYS A 547 -34.84 -3.71 6.96
N ALA A 548 -34.12 -4.77 6.60
CA ALA A 548 -34.64 -5.95 5.90
C ALA A 548 -35.87 -6.56 6.58
N SER A 549 -35.84 -6.66 7.92
CA SER A 549 -36.93 -7.22 8.73
C SER A 549 -38.20 -6.37 8.71
N LEU A 550 -38.07 -5.04 8.58
CA LEU A 550 -39.20 -4.11 8.50
C LEU A 550 -39.80 -4.06 7.08
N LEU A 551 -38.99 -4.41 6.08
CA LEU A 551 -39.35 -4.33 4.66
C LEU A 551 -40.03 -5.61 4.12
N VAL A 552 -40.21 -6.65 4.92
CA VAL A 552 -40.85 -7.91 4.50
C VAL A 552 -42.26 -7.70 3.91
N ASN A 553 -43.00 -6.72 4.40
CA ASN A 553 -44.34 -6.39 3.87
C ASN A 553 -44.29 -5.58 2.55
N PHE A 554 -43.12 -5.05 2.18
CA PHE A 554 -42.90 -4.24 0.98
C PHE A 554 -42.30 -5.04 -0.18
N VAL A 555 -42.17 -6.37 -0.06
CA VAL A 555 -41.58 -7.24 -1.10
C VAL A 555 -42.23 -7.04 -2.47
N ALA A 556 -43.57 -6.99 -2.57
CA ALA A 556 -44.22 -6.78 -3.87
C ALA A 556 -43.94 -5.39 -4.49
N PRO A 557 -44.09 -4.27 -3.77
CA PRO A 557 -43.65 -2.95 -4.25
C PRO A 557 -42.16 -2.89 -4.64
N LEU A 558 -41.27 -3.47 -3.84
CA LEU A 558 -39.83 -3.52 -4.11
C LEU A 558 -39.52 -4.34 -5.36
N GLN A 559 -40.26 -5.42 -5.62
CA GLN A 559 -40.11 -6.22 -6.83
C GLN A 559 -40.50 -5.42 -8.09
N GLN A 560 -41.62 -4.69 -8.03
CA GLN A 560 -42.05 -3.84 -9.16
C GLN A 560 -41.03 -2.74 -9.44
N PHE A 561 -40.49 -2.13 -8.38
CA PHE A 561 -39.43 -1.14 -8.49
C PHE A 561 -38.15 -1.72 -9.10
N TYR A 562 -37.70 -2.86 -8.58
CA TYR A 562 -36.53 -3.58 -9.08
C TYR A 562 -36.67 -3.91 -10.57
N ALA A 563 -37.80 -4.48 -10.98
CA ALA A 563 -38.06 -4.81 -12.39
C ALA A 563 -38.12 -3.58 -13.31
N LYS A 564 -38.62 -2.43 -12.83
CA LYS A 564 -38.69 -1.18 -13.60
C LYS A 564 -37.31 -0.58 -13.86
N HIS A 565 -36.43 -0.56 -12.85
CA HIS A 565 -35.19 0.21 -12.89
C HIS A 565 -33.93 -0.59 -13.21
N LEU A 566 -33.91 -1.92 -12.99
CA LEU A 566 -32.70 -2.75 -13.11
C LEU A 566 -31.95 -2.54 -14.44
N ASP A 567 -32.63 -2.65 -15.58
CA ASP A 567 -31.95 -2.60 -16.88
C ASP A 567 -31.52 -1.18 -17.31
N GLN A 568 -31.97 -0.14 -16.60
CA GLN A 568 -31.60 1.26 -16.87
C GLN A 568 -30.33 1.70 -16.12
N LEU A 569 -29.91 0.92 -15.13
CA LEU A 569 -28.79 1.24 -14.24
C LEU A 569 -27.45 0.75 -14.79
N PRO A 570 -26.33 1.41 -14.42
CA PRO A 570 -24.99 0.86 -14.66
C PRO A 570 -24.79 -0.43 -13.85
N VAL A 571 -23.92 -1.33 -14.33
CA VAL A 571 -23.67 -2.66 -13.74
C VAL A 571 -23.43 -2.62 -12.23
N SER A 572 -22.58 -1.72 -11.74
CA SER A 572 -22.31 -1.58 -10.30
C SER A 572 -23.58 -1.30 -9.48
N SER A 573 -24.46 -0.44 -10.00
CA SER A 573 -25.71 -0.10 -9.35
C SER A 573 -26.78 -1.18 -9.51
N GLN A 574 -26.71 -2.01 -10.56
CA GLN A 574 -27.53 -3.22 -10.67
C GLN A 574 -27.19 -4.19 -9.54
N GLU A 575 -25.90 -4.41 -9.27
CA GLU A 575 -25.44 -5.26 -8.17
C GLU A 575 -25.88 -4.71 -6.82
N GLU A 576 -25.71 -3.41 -6.57
CA GLU A 576 -26.15 -2.73 -5.33
C GLU A 576 -27.65 -2.92 -5.04
N ILE A 577 -28.52 -2.66 -6.02
CA ILE A 577 -29.96 -2.83 -5.81
C ILE A 577 -30.35 -4.31 -5.66
N THR A 578 -29.64 -5.20 -6.35
CA THR A 578 -29.88 -6.65 -6.29
C THR A 578 -29.55 -7.19 -4.91
N GLU A 579 -28.42 -6.74 -4.34
CA GLU A 579 -28.03 -7.05 -2.97
C GLU A 579 -29.08 -6.57 -1.97
N GLY A 580 -29.52 -5.32 -2.11
CA GLY A 580 -30.54 -4.75 -1.25
C GLY A 580 -31.84 -5.56 -1.27
N VAL A 581 -32.39 -5.88 -2.45
CA VAL A 581 -33.62 -6.69 -2.48
C VAL A 581 -33.39 -8.12 -2.02
N ALA A 582 -32.21 -8.71 -2.27
CA ALA A 582 -31.88 -10.06 -1.83
C ALA A 582 -31.84 -10.18 -0.29
N SER A 583 -31.33 -9.15 0.41
CA SER A 583 -31.32 -9.14 1.88
C SER A 583 -32.73 -9.07 2.49
N VAL A 584 -33.66 -8.35 1.85
CA VAL A 584 -35.09 -8.37 2.23
C VAL A 584 -35.70 -9.74 1.99
N VAL A 585 -35.44 -10.35 0.82
CA VAL A 585 -35.92 -11.71 0.49
C VAL A 585 -35.39 -12.75 1.48
N ALA A 586 -34.16 -12.59 1.98
CA ALA A 586 -33.58 -13.48 2.99
C ALA A 586 -34.33 -13.46 4.34
N LYS A 587 -35.14 -12.43 4.62
CA LYS A 587 -35.94 -12.31 5.85
C LYS A 587 -37.40 -12.74 5.69
N VAL A 588 -37.82 -13.13 4.49
CA VAL A 588 -39.16 -13.66 4.22
C VAL A 588 -39.33 -15.04 4.89
N PRO A 589 -40.53 -15.42 5.37
CA PRO A 589 -40.77 -16.76 5.91
C PRO A 589 -40.34 -17.88 4.97
N VAL A 590 -39.80 -18.98 5.51
CA VAL A 590 -39.17 -20.08 4.74
C VAL A 590 -40.10 -20.63 3.66
N GLU A 591 -41.40 -20.71 3.93
CA GLU A 591 -42.42 -21.21 2.99
C GLU A 591 -42.60 -20.30 1.76
N GLN A 592 -42.32 -19.01 1.91
CA GLN A 592 -42.47 -17.99 0.88
C GLN A 592 -41.16 -17.68 0.14
N ILE A 593 -40.02 -18.23 0.57
CA ILE A 593 -38.72 -17.97 -0.07
C ILE A 593 -38.68 -18.49 -1.50
N TYR A 594 -39.09 -19.74 -1.75
CA TYR A 594 -39.13 -20.31 -3.11
C TYR A 594 -40.00 -19.47 -4.09
N PRO A 595 -41.28 -19.15 -3.81
CA PRO A 595 -42.07 -18.34 -4.73
C PRO A 595 -41.55 -16.90 -4.87
N THR A 596 -40.96 -16.32 -3.82
CA THR A 596 -40.36 -14.98 -3.89
C THR A 596 -39.11 -14.98 -4.75
N LEU A 597 -38.20 -15.94 -4.58
CA LEU A 597 -37.01 -16.12 -5.41
C LEU A 597 -37.39 -16.22 -6.89
N LYS A 598 -38.40 -17.02 -7.25
CA LYS A 598 -38.91 -17.08 -8.63
C LYS A 598 -39.34 -15.71 -9.15
N THR A 599 -40.08 -14.96 -8.35
CA THR A 599 -40.62 -13.65 -8.76
C THR A 599 -39.52 -12.62 -9.04
N TYR A 600 -38.39 -12.68 -8.32
CA TYR A 600 -37.25 -11.78 -8.52
C TYR A 600 -36.24 -12.29 -9.56
N VAL A 601 -35.93 -13.59 -9.55
CA VAL A 601 -34.83 -14.16 -10.32
C VAL A 601 -35.29 -14.67 -11.69
N ASP A 602 -36.52 -15.14 -11.87
CA ASP A 602 -37.00 -15.62 -13.18
C ASP A 602 -36.94 -14.53 -14.27
N PRO A 603 -37.33 -13.25 -14.02
CA PRO A 603 -37.15 -12.19 -15.01
C PRO A 603 -35.68 -11.95 -15.41
N VAL A 604 -34.76 -12.02 -14.43
CA VAL A 604 -33.32 -11.91 -14.68
C VAL A 604 -32.83 -13.10 -15.52
N MET A 605 -33.31 -14.30 -15.23
CA MET A 605 -32.98 -15.53 -15.97
C MET A 605 -33.52 -15.51 -17.40
N GLN A 606 -34.72 -14.97 -17.62
CA GLN A 606 -35.29 -14.79 -18.96
C GLN A 606 -34.46 -13.81 -19.80
N ASN A 607 -34.04 -12.69 -19.19
CA ASN A 607 -33.15 -11.73 -19.82
C ASN A 607 -31.79 -12.38 -20.15
N LEU A 608 -31.21 -13.11 -19.21
CA LEU A 608 -29.96 -13.87 -19.38
C LEU A 608 -30.06 -14.85 -20.56
N ALA A 609 -31.13 -15.65 -20.64
CA ALA A 609 -31.35 -16.57 -21.75
C ALA A 609 -31.50 -15.85 -23.09
N ALA A 610 -32.15 -14.68 -23.12
CA ALA A 610 -32.28 -13.87 -24.33
C ALA A 610 -30.92 -13.33 -24.80
N ILE A 611 -30.08 -12.82 -23.88
CA ILE A 611 -28.72 -12.36 -24.19
C ILE A 611 -27.86 -13.53 -24.65
N ALA A 612 -27.92 -14.68 -23.98
CA ALA A 612 -27.14 -15.87 -24.32
C ALA A 612 -27.40 -16.35 -25.75
N ASN A 613 -28.64 -16.27 -26.24
CA ASN A 613 -28.97 -16.64 -27.62
C ASN A 613 -28.45 -15.64 -28.68
N GLN A 614 -28.11 -14.42 -28.27
CA GLN A 614 -27.65 -13.34 -29.16
C GLN A 614 -26.15 -13.04 -29.02
N ALA A 615 -25.51 -13.53 -27.96
CA ALA A 615 -24.14 -13.19 -27.63
C ALA A 615 -23.15 -13.87 -28.59
N THR A 616 -22.53 -13.08 -29.47
CA THR A 616 -21.52 -13.55 -30.42
C THR A 616 -20.16 -12.87 -30.25
N ASP A 617 -20.12 -11.73 -29.58
CA ASP A 617 -18.95 -10.85 -29.42
C ASP A 617 -18.52 -10.71 -27.95
N GLU A 618 -17.31 -10.21 -27.72
CA GLU A 618 -16.74 -10.12 -26.36
C GLU A 618 -17.55 -9.18 -25.44
N ALA A 619 -18.15 -8.11 -25.97
CA ALA A 619 -18.92 -7.16 -25.15
C ALA A 619 -20.26 -7.77 -24.71
N SER A 620 -20.95 -8.49 -25.60
CA SER A 620 -22.16 -9.23 -25.23
C SER A 620 -21.89 -10.39 -24.26
N GLN A 621 -20.73 -11.05 -24.38
CA GLN A 621 -20.30 -12.08 -23.42
C GLN A 621 -20.00 -11.50 -22.03
N LYS A 622 -19.36 -10.33 -21.95
CA LYS A 622 -19.14 -9.61 -20.68
C LYS A 622 -20.45 -9.18 -20.03
N LEU A 623 -21.38 -8.63 -20.82
CA LEU A 623 -22.72 -8.29 -20.34
C LEU A 623 -23.47 -9.52 -19.80
N LEU A 624 -23.37 -10.65 -20.50
CA LEU A 624 -23.95 -11.92 -20.04
C LEU A 624 -23.33 -12.36 -18.71
N ALA A 625 -22.01 -12.25 -18.58
CA ALA A 625 -21.28 -12.55 -17.35
C ALA A 625 -21.74 -11.66 -16.17
N ASP A 626 -21.94 -10.36 -16.41
CA ASP A 626 -22.45 -9.42 -15.40
C ASP A 626 -23.88 -9.78 -14.96
N LYS A 627 -24.75 -10.19 -15.88
CA LYS A 627 -26.11 -10.64 -15.56
C LYS A 627 -26.14 -11.96 -14.77
N ILE A 628 -25.19 -12.88 -14.99
CA ILE A 628 -25.01 -14.08 -14.16
C ILE A 628 -24.66 -13.70 -12.71
N ASN A 629 -23.90 -12.61 -12.52
CA ASN A 629 -23.52 -12.15 -11.18
C ASN A 629 -24.74 -11.72 -10.35
N LEU A 630 -25.77 -11.14 -10.97
CA LEU A 630 -27.01 -10.78 -10.27
C LEU A 630 -27.71 -11.99 -9.65
N VAL A 631 -27.72 -13.12 -10.36
CA VAL A 631 -28.26 -14.40 -9.83
C VAL A 631 -27.40 -14.91 -8.68
N THR A 632 -26.08 -14.75 -8.79
CA THR A 632 -25.12 -15.14 -7.74
C THR A 632 -25.36 -14.37 -6.44
N ILE A 633 -25.68 -13.06 -6.52
CA ILE A 633 -25.99 -12.23 -5.35
C ILE A 633 -27.19 -12.78 -4.58
N PHE A 634 -28.28 -13.17 -5.27
CA PHE A 634 -29.42 -13.79 -4.60
C PHE A 634 -29.04 -15.09 -3.86
N ILE A 635 -28.18 -15.91 -4.46
CA ILE A 635 -27.71 -17.16 -3.84
C ILE A 635 -26.84 -16.90 -2.61
N GLU A 636 -25.98 -15.88 -2.67
CA GLU A 636 -25.09 -15.50 -1.57
C GLU A 636 -25.85 -14.95 -0.36
N PHE A 637 -26.88 -14.13 -0.60
CA PHE A 637 -27.62 -13.44 0.47
C PHE A 637 -28.82 -14.22 1.00
N VAL A 638 -29.54 -14.97 0.17
CA VAL A 638 -30.75 -15.70 0.57
C VAL A 638 -30.38 -17.06 1.16
N GLN A 639 -29.97 -17.06 2.42
CA GLN A 639 -29.58 -18.26 3.17
C GLN A 639 -30.65 -18.64 4.21
N PRO A 640 -31.69 -19.40 3.84
CA PRO A 640 -32.74 -19.78 4.78
C PRO A 640 -32.23 -20.77 5.84
N GLU A 641 -32.58 -20.51 7.09
CA GLU A 641 -32.40 -21.47 8.18
C GLU A 641 -33.48 -22.55 8.10
N VAL A 642 -33.13 -23.71 7.55
CA VAL A 642 -34.06 -24.83 7.34
C VAL A 642 -33.79 -25.93 8.38
N PRO A 643 -34.82 -26.43 9.08
CA PRO A 643 -34.66 -27.55 10.01
C PRO A 643 -34.12 -28.83 9.35
N ALA A 644 -33.36 -29.62 10.09
CA ALA A 644 -32.78 -30.88 9.59
C ALA A 644 -33.86 -31.82 9.04
N GLY A 645 -33.65 -32.33 7.82
CA GLY A 645 -34.55 -33.27 7.14
C GLY A 645 -35.67 -32.63 6.31
N GLN A 646 -35.80 -31.30 6.30
CA GLN A 646 -36.69 -30.59 5.37
C GLN A 646 -35.95 -30.18 4.09
N GLU A 647 -36.66 -30.12 2.97
CA GLU A 647 -36.11 -29.66 1.70
C GLU A 647 -35.81 -28.16 1.77
N ASN A 648 -34.58 -27.77 1.44
CA ASN A 648 -34.21 -26.36 1.41
C ASN A 648 -34.85 -25.68 0.17
N PRO A 649 -35.72 -24.65 0.36
CA PRO A 649 -36.44 -24.01 -0.73
C PRO A 649 -35.52 -23.30 -1.74
N ALA A 650 -34.36 -22.83 -1.30
CA ALA A 650 -33.38 -22.21 -2.16
C ALA A 650 -32.61 -23.25 -2.98
N VAL A 651 -32.26 -24.41 -2.40
CA VAL A 651 -31.69 -25.55 -3.14
C VAL A 651 -32.66 -26.09 -4.18
N LYS A 652 -33.96 -26.16 -3.86
CA LYS A 652 -35.00 -26.51 -4.82
C LYS A 652 -35.01 -25.57 -6.02
N TYR A 653 -34.88 -24.26 -5.80
CA TYR A 653 -34.77 -23.30 -6.89
C TYR A 653 -33.46 -23.46 -7.66
N CYS A 654 -32.34 -23.71 -6.98
CA CYS A 654 -31.06 -24.02 -7.60
C CYS A 654 -31.12 -25.20 -8.58
N GLN A 655 -31.95 -26.22 -8.32
CA GLN A 655 -32.16 -27.34 -9.25
C GLN A 655 -32.78 -26.88 -10.59
N GLU A 656 -33.59 -25.82 -10.58
CA GLU A 656 -34.17 -25.24 -11.81
C GLU A 656 -33.16 -24.36 -12.55
N LEU A 657 -32.28 -23.65 -11.82
CA LEU A 657 -31.25 -22.79 -12.41
C LEU A 657 -30.11 -23.60 -13.05
N PHE A 658 -29.77 -24.75 -12.45
CA PHE A 658 -28.58 -25.53 -12.77
C PHE A 658 -28.46 -25.90 -14.26
N PRO A 659 -29.52 -26.41 -14.94
CA PRO A 659 -29.42 -26.78 -16.36
C PRO A 659 -29.05 -25.60 -17.28
N LEU A 660 -29.56 -24.39 -17.00
CA LEU A 660 -29.20 -23.23 -17.82
C LEU A 660 -27.72 -22.90 -17.67
N LEU A 661 -27.21 -22.84 -16.43
CA LEU A 661 -25.79 -22.59 -16.16
C LEU A 661 -24.90 -23.67 -16.80
N GLY A 662 -25.30 -24.94 -16.74
CA GLY A 662 -24.62 -26.05 -17.39
C GLY A 662 -24.58 -25.92 -18.93
N ASN A 663 -25.64 -25.41 -19.54
CA ASN A 663 -25.67 -25.15 -20.98
C ASN A 663 -24.75 -23.99 -21.37
N LEU A 664 -24.66 -22.93 -20.55
CA LEU A 664 -23.78 -21.79 -20.80
C LEU A 664 -22.31 -22.19 -20.84
N ILE A 665 -21.83 -23.02 -19.89
CA ILE A 665 -20.42 -23.46 -19.90
C ILE A 665 -20.10 -24.35 -21.12
N THR A 666 -21.09 -25.07 -21.63
CA THR A 666 -20.91 -25.96 -22.79
C THR A 666 -20.90 -25.15 -24.08
N HIS A 667 -21.75 -24.13 -24.17
CA HIS A 667 -21.86 -23.26 -25.35
C HIS A 667 -20.71 -22.24 -25.43
N PHE A 668 -20.33 -21.64 -24.30
CA PHE A 668 -19.29 -20.61 -24.20
C PHE A 668 -17.99 -21.15 -23.57
N ASN A 669 -17.54 -22.32 -24.01
CA ASN A 669 -16.37 -23.01 -23.44
C ASN A 669 -15.02 -22.28 -23.63
N GLN A 670 -14.97 -21.22 -24.45
CA GLN A 670 -13.79 -20.38 -24.68
C GLN A 670 -13.88 -19.01 -23.98
N SER A 671 -15.03 -18.65 -23.41
CA SER A 671 -15.24 -17.33 -22.81
C SER A 671 -14.92 -17.33 -21.32
N THR A 672 -13.68 -16.96 -20.96
CA THR A 672 -13.23 -16.88 -19.56
C THR A 672 -14.20 -16.08 -18.66
N PRO A 673 -14.70 -14.89 -19.05
CA PRO A 673 -15.63 -14.13 -18.18
C PRO A 673 -16.90 -14.88 -17.81
N ILE A 674 -17.50 -15.61 -18.77
CA ILE A 674 -18.71 -16.39 -18.52
C ILE A 674 -18.39 -17.59 -17.63
N LEU A 675 -17.31 -18.32 -17.95
CA LEU A 675 -16.90 -19.50 -17.19
C LEU A 675 -16.60 -19.15 -15.73
N GLU A 676 -15.91 -18.03 -15.48
CA GLU A 676 -15.65 -17.52 -14.13
C GLU A 676 -16.94 -17.20 -13.37
N ARG A 677 -17.88 -16.48 -13.98
CA ARG A 677 -19.14 -16.11 -13.31
C ARG A 677 -20.05 -17.30 -13.04
N VAL A 678 -20.09 -18.30 -13.94
CA VAL A 678 -20.82 -19.56 -13.67
C VAL A 678 -20.14 -20.36 -12.56
N CYS A 679 -18.81 -20.51 -12.59
CA CYS A 679 -18.07 -21.20 -11.54
C CYS A 679 -18.21 -20.50 -10.18
N ARG A 680 -18.21 -19.16 -10.17
CA ARG A 680 -18.53 -18.34 -8.99
C ARG A 680 -19.93 -18.64 -8.47
N CYS A 681 -20.94 -18.62 -9.33
CA CYS A 681 -22.31 -18.97 -8.95
C CYS A 681 -22.38 -20.35 -8.29
N TRP A 682 -21.79 -21.38 -8.92
CA TRP A 682 -21.75 -22.74 -8.36
C TRP A 682 -21.00 -22.83 -7.04
N ARG A 683 -19.86 -22.13 -6.92
CA ARG A 683 -19.11 -22.04 -5.68
C ARG A 683 -19.97 -21.49 -4.54
N TYR A 684 -20.68 -20.38 -4.78
CA TYR A 684 -21.56 -19.79 -3.77
C TYR A 684 -22.80 -20.63 -3.49
N MET A 685 -23.35 -21.38 -4.45
CA MET A 685 -24.41 -22.35 -4.18
C MET A 685 -23.95 -23.39 -3.14
N VAL A 686 -22.72 -23.92 -3.31
CA VAL A 686 -22.14 -24.88 -2.37
C VAL A 686 -21.86 -24.25 -1.01
N LEU A 687 -21.24 -23.07 -0.96
CA LEU A 687 -20.90 -22.42 0.32
C LEU A 687 -22.12 -21.92 1.11
N SER A 688 -23.15 -21.42 0.41
CA SER A 688 -24.33 -20.82 1.04
C SER A 688 -25.29 -21.88 1.59
N TYR A 689 -25.43 -23.02 0.90
CA TYR A 689 -26.37 -24.08 1.29
C TYR A 689 -25.69 -25.34 1.84
N ARG A 690 -24.36 -25.42 1.80
CA ARG A 690 -23.53 -26.48 2.40
C ARG A 690 -24.00 -27.89 2.02
N THR A 691 -24.17 -28.78 3.00
CA THR A 691 -24.57 -30.17 2.80
C THR A 691 -25.95 -30.33 2.16
N ALA A 692 -26.81 -29.30 2.19
CA ALA A 692 -28.09 -29.33 1.49
C ALA A 692 -27.95 -29.42 -0.04
N MET A 693 -26.78 -29.06 -0.59
CA MET A 693 -26.45 -29.20 -2.03
C MET A 693 -26.18 -30.64 -2.47
N ARG A 694 -26.20 -31.62 -1.55
CA ARG A 694 -25.97 -33.04 -1.85
C ARG A 694 -26.73 -33.57 -3.08
N PRO A 695 -28.01 -33.21 -3.35
CA PRO A 695 -28.73 -33.72 -4.52
C PRO A 695 -28.14 -33.28 -5.87
N LEU A 696 -27.51 -32.10 -5.94
CA LEU A 696 -26.91 -31.53 -7.16
C LEU A 696 -25.43 -31.89 -7.31
N LEU A 697 -24.79 -32.40 -6.26
CA LEU A 697 -23.36 -32.65 -6.23
C LEU A 697 -22.85 -33.58 -7.36
N PRO A 698 -23.53 -34.70 -7.72
CA PRO A 698 -23.07 -35.58 -8.80
C PRO A 698 -23.06 -34.88 -10.18
N GLU A 699 -24.10 -34.08 -10.46
CA GLU A 699 -24.19 -33.35 -11.72
C GLU A 699 -23.18 -32.20 -11.77
N LEU A 700 -23.03 -31.48 -10.65
CA LEU A 700 -22.02 -30.42 -10.50
C LEU A 700 -20.60 -30.94 -10.71
N ALA A 701 -20.22 -32.04 -10.05
CA ALA A 701 -18.91 -32.66 -10.22
C ALA A 701 -18.66 -33.06 -11.69
N THR A 702 -19.66 -33.66 -12.35
CA THR A 702 -19.58 -34.04 -13.75
C THR A 702 -19.35 -32.82 -14.66
N ARG A 703 -20.10 -31.74 -14.46
CA ARG A 703 -19.97 -30.49 -15.24
C ARG A 703 -18.65 -29.77 -15.00
N LEU A 704 -18.16 -29.74 -13.76
CA LEU A 704 -16.86 -29.15 -13.41
C LEU A 704 -15.72 -29.90 -14.09
N THR A 705 -15.73 -31.24 -14.07
CA THR A 705 -14.71 -32.06 -14.74
C THR A 705 -14.73 -31.85 -16.26
N GLN A 706 -15.91 -31.92 -16.87
CA GLN A 706 -16.06 -31.76 -18.33
C GLN A 706 -15.67 -30.34 -18.78
N GLY A 707 -16.10 -29.32 -18.03
CA GLY A 707 -15.75 -27.93 -18.29
C GLY A 707 -14.26 -27.67 -18.15
N PHE A 708 -13.61 -28.24 -17.12
CA PHE A 708 -12.17 -28.13 -16.92
C PHE A 708 -11.37 -28.79 -18.07
N ASP A 709 -11.73 -30.01 -18.45
CA ASP A 709 -11.05 -30.74 -19.54
C ASP A 709 -11.19 -30.01 -20.89
N ALA A 710 -12.36 -29.41 -21.16
CA ALA A 710 -12.63 -28.71 -22.41
C ALA A 710 -11.99 -27.30 -22.49
N SER A 711 -12.05 -26.52 -21.41
CA SER A 711 -11.69 -25.08 -21.41
C SER A 711 -10.31 -24.77 -20.84
N ARG A 712 -9.74 -25.69 -20.05
CA ARG A 712 -8.45 -25.53 -19.35
C ARG A 712 -8.36 -24.31 -18.42
N GLN A 713 -9.50 -23.81 -17.92
CA GLN A 713 -9.56 -22.63 -17.03
C GLN A 713 -9.45 -23.00 -15.54
N GLY A 714 -8.73 -22.20 -14.75
CA GLY A 714 -8.54 -22.40 -13.31
C GLY A 714 -9.82 -22.27 -12.46
N CYS A 715 -10.80 -21.48 -12.93
CA CYS A 715 -12.05 -21.22 -12.22
C CYS A 715 -12.84 -22.48 -11.84
N PHE A 716 -12.70 -23.57 -12.60
CA PHE A 716 -13.29 -24.86 -12.28
C PHE A 716 -12.66 -25.52 -11.05
N LEU A 717 -11.33 -25.43 -10.92
CA LEU A 717 -10.58 -25.90 -9.74
C LEU A 717 -10.95 -25.07 -8.51
N TRP A 718 -11.09 -23.76 -8.69
CA TRP A 718 -11.55 -22.85 -7.64
C TRP A 718 -12.98 -23.17 -7.17
N ALA A 719 -13.89 -23.54 -8.06
CA ALA A 719 -15.22 -24.02 -7.66
C ALA A 719 -15.16 -25.38 -6.94
N THR A 720 -14.32 -26.32 -7.42
CA THR A 720 -14.08 -27.61 -6.75
C THR A 720 -13.62 -27.44 -5.31
N ALA A 721 -12.78 -26.44 -5.02
CA ALA A 721 -12.30 -26.18 -3.66
C ALA A 721 -13.43 -25.96 -2.64
N ALA A 722 -14.57 -25.38 -3.04
CA ALA A 722 -15.73 -25.26 -2.13
C ALA A 722 -16.39 -26.61 -1.84
N ILE A 723 -16.44 -27.52 -2.82
CA ILE A 723 -16.94 -28.89 -2.62
C ILE A 723 -16.04 -29.64 -1.63
N VAL A 724 -14.73 -29.54 -1.80
CA VAL A 724 -13.74 -30.17 -0.91
C VAL A 724 -13.93 -29.71 0.54
N ARG A 725 -14.17 -28.42 0.77
CA ARG A 725 -14.38 -27.84 2.10
C ARG A 725 -15.65 -28.38 2.77
N GLU A 726 -16.79 -28.31 2.07
CA GLU A 726 -18.11 -28.62 2.64
C GLU A 726 -18.42 -30.13 2.71
N PHE A 727 -17.77 -30.96 1.88
CA PHE A 727 -18.01 -32.40 1.80
C PHE A 727 -16.79 -33.24 2.26
N SER A 728 -16.00 -32.70 3.17
CA SER A 728 -14.84 -33.39 3.77
C SER A 728 -15.23 -34.39 4.86
N GLN A 729 -14.31 -35.31 5.17
CA GLN A 729 -14.54 -36.33 6.19
C GLN A 729 -14.63 -35.69 7.58
N GLY A 730 -15.70 -36.00 8.32
CA GLY A 730 -15.95 -35.43 9.66
C GLY A 730 -16.97 -34.30 9.70
N VAL A 731 -17.46 -33.85 8.54
CA VAL A 731 -18.62 -32.95 8.45
C VAL A 731 -19.92 -33.72 8.72
N GLU A 732 -20.84 -33.12 9.47
CA GLU A 732 -22.14 -33.71 9.79
C GLU A 732 -22.91 -34.06 8.49
N GLN A 733 -23.52 -35.25 8.42
CA GLN A 733 -24.28 -35.74 7.26
C GLN A 733 -23.44 -36.13 6.02
N VAL A 734 -22.11 -36.12 6.10
CA VAL A 734 -21.21 -36.65 5.06
C VAL A 734 -20.73 -38.05 5.45
N ASP A 735 -21.08 -39.05 4.65
CA ASP A 735 -20.62 -40.42 4.84
C ASP A 735 -19.26 -40.66 4.17
N THR A 736 -18.52 -41.68 4.66
CA THR A 736 -17.18 -42.02 4.13
C THR A 736 -17.20 -42.33 2.63
N GLY A 737 -18.30 -42.87 2.10
CA GLY A 737 -18.46 -43.12 0.67
C GLY A 737 -18.44 -41.81 -0.13
N LEU A 738 -19.26 -40.83 0.29
CA LEU A 738 -19.32 -39.52 -0.35
C LEU A 738 -17.98 -38.76 -0.27
N ALA A 739 -17.30 -38.79 0.88
CA ALA A 739 -15.99 -38.18 1.03
C ALA A 739 -14.94 -38.81 0.07
N ASN A 740 -15.00 -40.13 -0.11
CA ASN A 740 -14.16 -40.83 -1.08
C ASN A 740 -14.48 -40.43 -2.53
N ASP A 741 -15.75 -40.25 -2.88
CA ASP A 741 -16.16 -39.79 -4.22
C ASP A 741 -15.64 -38.37 -4.51
N VAL A 742 -15.65 -37.48 -3.50
CA VAL A 742 -15.06 -36.12 -3.60
C VAL A 742 -13.55 -36.19 -3.81
N TYR A 743 -12.86 -37.08 -3.10
CA TYR A 743 -11.43 -37.30 -3.33
C TYR A 743 -11.12 -37.82 -4.73
N GLN A 744 -11.89 -38.81 -5.23
CA GLN A 744 -11.73 -39.33 -6.59
C GLN A 744 -11.97 -38.25 -7.65
N PHE A 745 -12.93 -37.36 -7.41
CA PHE A 745 -13.20 -36.20 -8.24
C PHE A 745 -12.00 -35.23 -8.29
N TYR A 746 -11.40 -34.90 -7.14
CA TYR A 746 -10.14 -34.14 -7.11
C TYR A 746 -9.01 -34.86 -7.86
N GLU A 747 -8.85 -36.17 -7.63
CA GLU A 747 -7.77 -36.96 -8.24
C GLU A 747 -7.85 -36.90 -9.77
N GLN A 748 -9.06 -36.95 -10.33
CA GLN A 748 -9.28 -36.79 -11.77
C GLN A 748 -8.82 -35.41 -12.26
N GLN A 749 -9.20 -34.32 -11.57
CA GLN A 749 -8.80 -32.97 -11.95
C GLN A 749 -7.29 -32.76 -11.83
N ALA A 750 -6.66 -33.31 -10.78
CA ALA A 750 -5.21 -33.27 -10.62
C ALA A 750 -4.49 -33.99 -11.75
N ARG A 751 -4.98 -35.16 -12.19
CA ARG A 751 -4.42 -35.87 -13.36
C ARG A 751 -4.54 -35.05 -14.63
N THR A 752 -5.68 -34.40 -14.85
CA THR A 752 -5.87 -33.51 -16.02
C THR A 752 -4.92 -32.31 -15.95
N PHE A 753 -4.79 -31.65 -14.80
CA PHE A 753 -3.82 -30.55 -14.61
C PHE A 753 -2.38 -31.00 -14.91
N MET A 754 -1.95 -32.15 -14.38
CA MET A 754 -0.61 -32.69 -14.63
C MET A 754 -0.38 -32.97 -16.12
N LYS A 755 -1.40 -33.49 -16.83
CA LYS A 755 -1.35 -33.68 -18.28
C LYS A 755 -1.19 -32.33 -19.00
N MET A 756 -1.98 -31.32 -18.64
CA MET A 756 -1.88 -29.97 -19.23
C MET A 756 -0.49 -29.35 -18.99
N LEU A 757 0.04 -29.45 -17.77
CA LEU A 757 1.37 -28.94 -17.42
C LEU A 757 2.48 -29.64 -18.22
N SER A 758 2.31 -30.92 -18.56
CA SER A 758 3.25 -31.66 -19.41
C SER A 758 3.15 -31.32 -20.90
N GLU A 759 1.97 -30.92 -21.39
CA GLU A 759 1.73 -30.51 -22.78
C GLU A 759 2.25 -29.10 -23.07
N VAL A 760 2.19 -28.21 -22.08
CA VAL A 760 2.59 -26.81 -22.21
C VAL A 760 4.10 -26.68 -21.97
N MET A 761 4.85 -26.29 -23.00
CA MET A 761 6.32 -26.16 -22.91
C MET A 761 6.79 -25.01 -21.99
N LYS A 762 5.91 -24.08 -21.59
CA LYS A 762 6.25 -22.93 -20.74
C LYS A 762 5.15 -22.65 -19.69
N PRO A 763 5.42 -22.83 -18.38
CA PRO A 763 4.50 -22.49 -17.29
C PRO A 763 3.97 -21.05 -17.33
N ASP A 764 4.71 -20.13 -17.94
CA ASP A 764 4.33 -18.71 -18.13
C ASP A 764 3.00 -18.51 -18.88
N GLU A 765 2.54 -19.52 -19.64
CA GLU A 765 1.33 -19.42 -20.45
C GLU A 765 0.03 -19.65 -19.65
N LEU A 766 0.10 -20.26 -18.45
CA LEU A 766 -1.08 -20.60 -17.62
C LEU A 766 -0.89 -20.28 -16.12
N PRO A 767 -0.53 -19.04 -15.75
CA PRO A 767 -0.27 -18.67 -14.34
C PRO A 767 -1.51 -18.80 -13.44
N ASP A 768 -2.68 -18.38 -13.92
CA ASP A 768 -3.90 -18.35 -13.12
C ASP A 768 -4.39 -19.79 -12.82
N LEU A 769 -4.20 -20.70 -13.77
CA LEU A 769 -4.46 -22.13 -13.57
C LEU A 769 -3.53 -22.75 -12.52
N ILE A 770 -2.25 -22.37 -12.52
CA ILE A 770 -1.25 -22.83 -11.54
C ILE A 770 -1.63 -22.33 -10.15
N GLU A 771 -2.02 -21.06 -10.03
CA GLU A 771 -2.51 -20.47 -8.78
C GLU A 771 -3.70 -21.25 -8.22
N ASP A 772 -4.76 -21.42 -9.02
CA ASP A 772 -5.99 -22.10 -8.58
C ASP A 772 -5.73 -23.58 -8.24
N PHE A 773 -4.84 -24.25 -8.97
CA PHE A 773 -4.46 -25.62 -8.65
C PHE A 773 -3.73 -25.72 -7.31
N PHE A 774 -2.75 -24.87 -7.02
CA PHE A 774 -2.03 -24.95 -5.74
C PHE A 774 -2.88 -24.47 -4.56
N ARG A 775 -3.85 -23.59 -4.78
CA ARG A 775 -4.90 -23.29 -3.77
C ARG A 775 -5.75 -24.51 -3.47
N LEU A 776 -6.22 -25.22 -4.50
CA LEU A 776 -6.97 -26.46 -4.34
C LEU A 776 -6.12 -27.56 -3.67
N ALA A 777 -4.84 -27.69 -4.04
CA ALA A 777 -3.92 -28.65 -3.42
C ALA A 777 -3.68 -28.35 -1.93
N SER A 778 -3.65 -27.07 -1.55
CA SER A 778 -3.56 -26.65 -0.14
C SER A 778 -4.83 -27.04 0.64
N ASP A 779 -6.01 -26.79 0.06
CA ASP A 779 -7.28 -27.23 0.65
C ASP A 779 -7.33 -28.77 0.78
N MET A 780 -6.83 -29.51 -0.21
CA MET A 780 -6.76 -30.98 -0.13
C MET A 780 -5.78 -31.46 0.94
N ALA A 781 -4.65 -30.78 1.12
CA ALA A 781 -3.74 -31.08 2.21
C ALA A 781 -4.42 -30.86 3.57
N LEU A 782 -5.25 -29.82 3.71
CA LEU A 782 -5.98 -29.50 4.95
C LEU A 782 -7.14 -30.46 5.26
N TYR A 783 -8.02 -30.73 4.28
CA TYR A 783 -9.28 -31.47 4.49
C TYR A 783 -9.18 -32.98 4.21
N PHE A 784 -8.23 -33.40 3.37
CA PHE A 784 -7.97 -34.80 3.02
C PHE A 784 -6.46 -35.11 3.12
N PRO A 785 -5.81 -34.87 4.28
CA PRO A 785 -4.36 -34.97 4.43
C PRO A 785 -3.83 -36.37 4.15
N SER A 786 -4.54 -37.41 4.62
CA SER A 786 -4.09 -38.79 4.50
C SER A 786 -4.12 -39.26 3.06
N GLU A 787 -5.23 -39.01 2.37
CA GLU A 787 -5.50 -39.42 1.01
C GLU A 787 -4.59 -38.65 0.03
N SER A 788 -4.45 -37.33 0.21
CA SER A 788 -3.67 -36.48 -0.68
C SER A 788 -2.15 -36.73 -0.56
N ILE A 789 -1.60 -36.78 0.66
CA ILE A 789 -0.14 -36.92 0.88
C ILE A 789 0.36 -38.34 0.59
N MET A 790 -0.45 -39.36 0.90
CA MET A 790 -0.11 -40.76 0.60
C MET A 790 -0.31 -41.12 -0.87
N SER A 791 -0.98 -40.26 -1.64
CA SER A 791 -1.18 -40.46 -3.07
C SER A 791 0.15 -40.56 -3.82
N PRO A 792 0.26 -41.46 -4.82
CA PRO A 792 1.41 -41.49 -5.72
C PRO A 792 1.51 -40.22 -6.59
N LEU A 793 0.41 -39.49 -6.79
CA LEU A 793 0.41 -38.23 -7.55
C LEU A 793 1.17 -37.11 -6.84
N MET A 794 1.33 -37.18 -5.52
CA MET A 794 1.98 -36.13 -4.73
C MET A 794 3.42 -35.86 -5.16
N GLU A 795 4.15 -36.88 -5.62
CA GLU A 795 5.51 -36.71 -6.16
C GLU A 795 5.52 -35.83 -7.41
N ALA A 796 4.55 -36.04 -8.30
CA ALA A 796 4.42 -35.25 -9.52
C ALA A 796 3.94 -33.81 -9.21
N ILE A 797 3.04 -33.66 -8.24
CA ILE A 797 2.57 -32.34 -7.75
C ILE A 797 3.72 -31.54 -7.12
N LEU A 798 4.59 -32.18 -6.34
CA LEU A 798 5.76 -31.53 -5.75
C LEU A 798 6.76 -31.07 -6.82
N LEU A 799 7.00 -31.87 -7.85
CA LEU A 799 7.82 -31.46 -9.00
C LEU A 799 7.16 -30.31 -9.79
N ALA A 800 5.84 -30.34 -9.96
CA ALA A 800 5.10 -29.23 -10.55
C ALA A 800 5.25 -27.94 -9.73
N ALA A 801 5.25 -28.03 -8.39
CA ALA A 801 5.49 -26.88 -7.51
C ALA A 801 6.88 -26.28 -7.74
N CYS A 802 7.91 -27.12 -7.86
CA CYS A 802 9.26 -26.65 -8.19
C CYS A 802 9.34 -25.92 -9.54
N ASN A 803 8.55 -26.35 -10.53
CA ASN A 803 8.46 -25.66 -11.83
C ASN A 803 7.67 -24.35 -11.74
N ALA A 804 6.60 -24.30 -10.94
CA ALA A 804 5.82 -23.10 -10.71
C ALA A 804 6.63 -21.99 -10.01
N LEU A 805 7.60 -22.35 -9.16
CA LEU A 805 8.54 -21.40 -8.56
C LEU A 805 9.50 -20.75 -9.58
N ALA A 806 9.50 -21.14 -10.86
CA ALA A 806 10.24 -20.43 -11.91
C ALA A 806 9.45 -19.27 -12.54
N LEU A 807 8.16 -19.13 -12.20
CA LEU A 807 7.30 -18.05 -12.71
C LEU A 807 7.79 -16.68 -12.24
N LEU A 808 7.36 -15.64 -12.96
CA LEU A 808 7.66 -14.23 -12.65
C LEU A 808 6.45 -13.46 -12.09
N LYS A 809 5.35 -14.15 -11.81
CA LYS A 809 4.12 -13.56 -11.23
C LYS A 809 4.03 -13.86 -9.74
N GLU A 810 3.53 -12.92 -8.96
CA GLU A 810 3.52 -12.97 -7.49
C GLU A 810 2.51 -13.99 -6.96
N GLU A 811 1.27 -13.94 -7.43
CA GLU A 811 0.14 -14.70 -6.89
C GLU A 811 0.30 -16.22 -7.05
N PRO A 812 0.73 -16.77 -8.22
CA PRO A 812 0.97 -18.20 -8.36
C PRO A 812 2.15 -18.70 -7.50
N ILE A 813 3.19 -17.87 -7.33
CA ILE A 813 4.34 -18.20 -6.47
C ILE A 813 3.87 -18.27 -5.01
N ILE A 814 3.12 -17.27 -4.53
CA ILE A 814 2.58 -17.27 -3.17
C ILE A 814 1.70 -18.50 -2.94
N ALA A 815 0.79 -18.82 -3.85
CA ALA A 815 -0.06 -20.02 -3.75
C ALA A 815 0.78 -21.31 -3.67
N THR A 816 1.83 -21.42 -4.48
CA THR A 816 2.75 -22.56 -4.45
C THR A 816 3.55 -22.62 -3.15
N LEU A 817 4.04 -21.49 -2.64
CA LEU A 817 4.78 -21.41 -1.38
C LEU A 817 3.90 -21.77 -0.18
N HIS A 818 2.64 -21.30 -0.14
CA HIS A 818 1.68 -21.68 0.91
C HIS A 818 1.42 -23.19 0.91
N PHE A 819 1.16 -23.78 -0.27
CA PHE A 819 1.03 -25.23 -0.40
C PHE A 819 2.26 -25.98 0.14
N LEU A 820 3.46 -25.52 -0.19
CA LEU A 820 4.71 -26.12 0.28
C LEU A 820 4.84 -26.01 1.81
N ARG A 821 4.52 -24.87 2.41
CA ARG A 821 4.56 -24.69 3.87
C ARG A 821 3.58 -25.62 4.57
N ASP A 822 2.36 -25.72 4.06
CA ASP A 822 1.32 -26.62 4.58
C ASP A 822 1.77 -28.09 4.50
N LEU A 823 2.30 -28.51 3.36
CA LEU A 823 2.84 -29.86 3.16
C LEU A 823 4.01 -30.16 4.12
N LEU A 824 4.96 -29.23 4.28
CA LEU A 824 6.11 -29.39 5.18
C LEU A 824 5.69 -29.35 6.67
N GLY A 825 4.59 -28.67 7.00
CA GLY A 825 3.98 -28.66 8.34
C GLY A 825 3.62 -30.07 8.84
N TYR A 826 3.07 -30.91 7.95
CA TYR A 826 2.81 -32.33 8.24
C TYR A 826 4.08 -33.12 8.56
N GLY A 827 5.26 -32.70 8.11
CA GLY A 827 6.52 -33.34 8.47
C GLY A 827 7.03 -33.00 9.88
N ARG A 828 6.61 -31.87 10.46
CA ARG A 828 7.12 -31.30 11.73
C ARG A 828 6.13 -31.39 12.90
N ASN A 829 5.08 -32.20 12.78
CA ASN A 829 3.98 -32.24 13.73
C ASN A 829 3.31 -30.86 13.95
N ALA A 830 3.23 -30.09 12.86
CA ALA A 830 2.67 -28.75 12.80
C ALA A 830 1.70 -28.66 11.62
N SER A 831 0.72 -29.57 11.58
CA SER A 831 -0.28 -29.58 10.51
C SER A 831 -1.07 -28.27 10.47
N PRO A 832 -1.43 -27.78 9.27
CA PRO A 832 -2.35 -26.66 9.14
C PRO A 832 -3.69 -27.01 9.79
N SER A 833 -4.31 -26.07 10.49
CA SER A 833 -5.59 -26.27 11.16
C SER A 833 -6.52 -25.07 10.93
N SER A 834 -7.77 -25.34 10.55
CA SER A 834 -8.84 -24.33 10.49
C SER A 834 -9.50 -24.07 11.84
N SER A 835 -9.19 -24.86 12.87
CA SER A 835 -9.71 -24.69 14.24
C SER A 835 -8.81 -23.78 15.07
N PHE A 836 -9.42 -22.90 15.86
CA PHE A 836 -8.74 -22.13 16.91
C PHE A 836 -8.40 -22.97 18.15
N ASP A 837 -8.85 -24.22 18.19
CA ASP A 837 -8.57 -25.13 19.29
C ASP A 837 -7.08 -25.50 19.28
N ARG A 838 -6.34 -25.00 20.28
CA ARG A 838 -4.88 -25.13 20.37
C ARG A 838 -4.41 -26.54 20.73
N SER A 839 -5.31 -27.53 20.77
CA SER A 839 -4.93 -28.94 20.87
C SER A 839 -4.22 -29.33 19.58
N ARG A 840 -2.87 -29.27 19.59
CA ARG A 840 -2.03 -29.79 18.51
C ARG A 840 -2.50 -31.21 18.19
N GLN A 841 -3.07 -31.40 17.01
CA GLN A 841 -3.34 -32.74 16.51
C GLN A 841 -1.99 -33.37 16.18
N ASP A 842 -1.64 -34.44 16.89
CA ASP A 842 -0.43 -35.18 16.56
C ASP A 842 -0.58 -35.77 15.16
N VAL A 843 0.26 -35.31 14.24
CA VAL A 843 0.31 -35.78 12.86
C VAL A 843 0.74 -37.25 12.87
N PRO A 844 -0.04 -38.17 12.26
CA PRO A 844 0.32 -39.58 12.17
C PRO A 844 1.74 -39.80 11.65
N GLN A 845 2.50 -40.69 12.31
CA GLN A 845 3.91 -40.97 11.95
C GLN A 845 4.08 -41.35 10.48
N GLN A 846 3.11 -42.08 9.91
CA GLN A 846 3.12 -42.48 8.50
C GLN A 846 3.15 -41.28 7.54
N LEU A 847 2.42 -40.21 7.87
CA LEU A 847 2.41 -38.98 7.07
C LEU A 847 3.71 -38.21 7.22
N GLN A 848 4.23 -38.10 8.45
CA GLN A 848 5.54 -37.49 8.68
C GLN A 848 6.64 -38.19 7.86
N ASP A 849 6.67 -39.52 7.89
CA ASP A 849 7.65 -40.31 7.16
C ASP A 849 7.48 -40.17 5.63
N ARG A 850 6.23 -40.07 5.13
CA ARG A 850 5.95 -39.83 3.71
C ARG A 850 6.47 -38.46 3.28
N VAL A 851 6.16 -37.38 4.01
CA VAL A 851 6.65 -36.03 3.71
C VAL A 851 8.18 -35.98 3.72
N LYS A 852 8.82 -36.59 4.72
CA LYS A 852 10.30 -36.67 4.77
C LYS A 852 10.88 -37.36 3.53
N ARG A 853 10.27 -38.44 3.03
CA ARG A 853 10.71 -39.09 1.78
C ARG A 853 10.52 -38.20 0.57
N LEU A 854 9.39 -37.50 0.46
CA LEU A 854 9.12 -36.56 -0.64
C LEU A 854 10.17 -35.43 -0.67
N VAL A 855 10.49 -34.88 0.50
CA VAL A 855 11.53 -33.84 0.65
C VAL A 855 12.91 -34.35 0.24
N LEU A 856 13.27 -35.60 0.56
CA LEU A 856 14.54 -36.16 0.11
C LEU A 856 14.63 -36.29 -1.43
N THR A 857 13.51 -36.50 -2.12
CA THR A 857 13.47 -36.63 -3.58
C THR A 857 13.54 -35.28 -4.30
N ALA A 858 12.82 -34.26 -3.82
CA ALA A 858 12.69 -32.98 -4.51
C ALA A 858 13.38 -31.79 -3.81
N GLY A 859 13.93 -31.99 -2.62
CA GLY A 859 14.42 -30.91 -1.75
C GLY A 859 15.58 -30.12 -2.32
N GLU A 860 16.50 -30.76 -3.05
CA GLU A 860 17.61 -30.05 -3.70
C GLU A 860 17.11 -29.05 -4.75
N VAL A 861 16.21 -29.51 -5.63
CA VAL A 861 15.59 -28.65 -6.65
C VAL A 861 14.79 -27.53 -6.00
N LEU A 862 14.08 -27.81 -4.92
CA LEU A 862 13.29 -26.83 -4.19
C LEU A 862 14.17 -25.72 -3.59
N VAL A 863 15.25 -26.08 -2.89
CA VAL A 863 16.23 -25.11 -2.36
C VAL A 863 16.82 -24.28 -3.50
N GLN A 864 17.24 -24.93 -4.59
CA GLN A 864 17.80 -24.25 -5.74
C GLN A 864 16.83 -23.22 -6.33
N ARG A 865 15.57 -23.60 -6.58
CA ARG A 865 14.54 -22.74 -7.17
C ARG A 865 14.20 -21.56 -6.27
N ILE A 866 14.01 -21.79 -4.97
CA ILE A 866 13.69 -20.72 -4.01
C ILE A 866 14.85 -19.73 -3.88
N MET A 867 16.09 -20.22 -3.69
CA MET A 867 17.25 -19.34 -3.58
C MET A 867 17.49 -18.53 -4.86
N THR A 868 17.41 -19.18 -6.02
CA THR A 868 17.53 -18.50 -7.32
C THR A 868 16.42 -17.46 -7.49
N GLY A 869 15.19 -17.82 -7.11
CA GLY A 869 14.05 -16.91 -7.06
C GLY A 869 14.35 -15.66 -6.25
N MET A 870 14.71 -15.82 -4.98
CA MET A 870 15.04 -14.71 -4.08
C MET A 870 16.23 -13.86 -4.57
N MET A 871 17.21 -14.46 -5.25
CA MET A 871 18.38 -13.73 -5.78
C MET A 871 18.11 -12.95 -7.06
N TYR A 872 17.25 -13.45 -7.95
CA TYR A 872 17.11 -12.91 -9.32
C TYR A 872 15.69 -12.45 -9.68
N SER A 873 14.66 -13.23 -9.37
CA SER A 873 13.36 -13.12 -10.07
C SER A 873 12.15 -12.85 -9.17
N PHE A 874 12.18 -13.20 -7.90
CA PHE A 874 11.00 -13.10 -7.04
C PHE A 874 10.60 -11.64 -6.75
N PRO A 875 9.29 -11.32 -6.80
CA PRO A 875 8.74 -10.10 -6.23
C PRO A 875 9.02 -9.99 -4.73
N GLU A 876 9.05 -8.77 -4.19
CA GLU A 876 9.39 -8.53 -2.77
C GLU A 876 8.38 -9.20 -1.82
N GLY A 877 7.10 -9.28 -2.17
CA GLY A 877 6.07 -9.92 -1.34
C GLY A 877 6.30 -11.41 -1.11
N CYS A 878 7.00 -12.12 -2.01
CA CYS A 878 7.26 -13.55 -1.87
C CYS A 878 8.39 -13.90 -0.87
N PHE A 879 9.17 -12.92 -0.38
CA PHE A 879 10.39 -13.19 0.40
C PHE A 879 10.09 -13.81 1.77
N VAL A 880 9.02 -13.36 2.41
CA VAL A 880 8.62 -13.85 3.73
C VAL A 880 8.25 -15.33 3.66
N ASP A 881 7.42 -15.72 2.69
CA ASP A 881 7.01 -17.12 2.52
C ASP A 881 8.13 -18.01 1.97
N SER A 882 8.94 -17.50 1.04
CA SER A 882 10.11 -18.21 0.51
C SER A 882 11.10 -18.59 1.61
N SER A 883 11.42 -17.62 2.47
CA SER A 883 12.28 -17.85 3.63
C SER A 883 11.62 -18.74 4.69
N GLY A 884 10.28 -18.73 4.77
CA GLY A 884 9.52 -19.66 5.58
C GLY A 884 9.68 -21.11 5.12
N VAL A 885 9.53 -21.38 3.82
CA VAL A 885 9.74 -22.73 3.24
C VAL A 885 11.17 -23.22 3.48
N LEU A 886 12.19 -22.37 3.30
CA LEU A 886 13.58 -22.74 3.58
C LEU A 886 13.77 -23.10 5.06
N LEU A 887 13.22 -22.30 5.98
CA LEU A 887 13.27 -22.59 7.41
C LEU A 887 12.60 -23.92 7.73
N ASP A 888 11.42 -24.18 7.15
CA ASP A 888 10.67 -25.42 7.35
C ASP A 888 11.46 -26.65 6.86
N LEU A 889 12.21 -26.53 5.76
CA LEU A 889 13.13 -27.56 5.29
C LEU A 889 14.30 -27.76 6.27
N PHE A 890 14.91 -26.69 6.76
CA PHE A 890 16.00 -26.76 7.74
C PHE A 890 15.57 -27.37 9.06
N GLU A 891 14.33 -27.15 9.51
CA GLU A 891 13.79 -27.81 10.71
C GLU A 891 13.52 -29.30 10.49
N LEU A 892 13.25 -29.74 9.25
CA LEU A 892 13.06 -31.16 8.92
C LEU A 892 14.38 -31.94 8.82
N ASN A 893 15.32 -31.45 8.01
CA ASN A 893 16.59 -32.13 7.70
C ASN A 893 17.76 -31.13 7.58
N PRO A 894 18.26 -30.55 8.70
CA PRO A 894 19.19 -29.44 8.66
C PRO A 894 20.51 -29.73 7.91
N GLU A 895 21.12 -30.89 8.13
CA GLU A 895 22.40 -31.26 7.50
C GLU A 895 22.28 -31.43 5.99
N GLN A 896 21.22 -32.11 5.54
CA GLN A 896 20.96 -32.35 4.13
C GLN A 896 20.65 -31.03 3.41
N VAL A 897 19.83 -30.16 4.01
CA VAL A 897 19.49 -28.85 3.42
C VAL A 897 20.71 -27.94 3.35
N ALA A 898 21.59 -27.96 4.35
CA ALA A 898 22.87 -27.24 4.28
C ALA A 898 23.74 -27.69 3.11
N SER A 899 23.73 -28.99 2.77
CA SER A 899 24.43 -29.52 1.59
C SER A 899 23.83 -29.01 0.28
N TRP A 900 22.50 -28.95 0.17
CA TRP A 900 21.81 -28.42 -1.00
C TRP A 900 22.03 -26.91 -1.19
N VAL A 901 22.07 -26.15 -0.09
CA VAL A 901 22.44 -24.73 -0.12
C VAL A 901 23.88 -24.57 -0.62
N ALA A 902 24.83 -25.39 -0.14
CA ALA A 902 26.21 -25.35 -0.61
C ALA A 902 26.32 -25.65 -2.12
N ASN A 903 25.60 -26.66 -2.62
CA ASN A 903 25.53 -26.97 -4.04
C ASN A 903 24.96 -25.79 -4.85
N THR A 904 23.89 -25.16 -4.35
CA THR A 904 23.26 -24.01 -5.00
C THR A 904 24.21 -22.81 -5.09
N VAL A 905 24.94 -22.51 -4.02
CA VAL A 905 25.94 -21.42 -4.01
C VAL A 905 27.09 -21.71 -4.98
N ALA A 906 27.51 -22.99 -5.11
CA ALA A 906 28.55 -23.38 -6.05
C ALA A 906 28.14 -23.23 -7.53
N LEU A 907 26.84 -23.22 -7.84
CA LEU A 907 26.30 -23.01 -9.19
C LEU A 907 26.23 -21.54 -9.61
N LEU A 908 26.51 -20.59 -8.70
CA LEU A 908 26.45 -19.17 -9.01
C LEU A 908 27.53 -18.76 -10.03
N PRO A 909 27.27 -17.74 -10.89
CA PRO A 909 28.23 -17.28 -11.89
C PRO A 909 29.60 -16.95 -11.29
N GLN A 910 30.69 -17.33 -11.98
CA GLN A 910 32.05 -17.07 -11.53
C GLN A 910 32.28 -15.55 -11.34
N GLY A 911 32.86 -15.17 -10.20
CA GLY A 911 33.09 -13.77 -9.82
C GLY A 911 31.90 -13.08 -9.14
N SER A 912 30.71 -13.70 -9.10
CA SER A 912 29.54 -13.11 -8.46
C SER A 912 29.56 -13.15 -6.93
N ILE A 913 30.42 -14.00 -6.33
CA ILE A 913 30.75 -14.10 -4.89
C ILE A 913 32.23 -14.50 -4.78
N THR A 914 32.95 -13.98 -3.78
CA THR A 914 34.33 -14.42 -3.50
C THR A 914 34.37 -15.77 -2.77
N PRO A 915 35.46 -16.56 -2.90
CA PRO A 915 35.58 -17.83 -2.17
C PRO A 915 35.47 -17.67 -0.64
N GLN A 916 36.02 -16.58 -0.09
CA GLN A 916 35.98 -16.29 1.35
C GLN A 916 34.55 -15.96 1.84
N GLU A 917 33.79 -15.19 1.07
CA GLU A 917 32.38 -14.89 1.39
C GLU A 917 31.53 -16.17 1.40
N SER A 918 31.72 -17.03 0.40
CA SER A 918 31.02 -18.32 0.31
C SER A 918 31.35 -19.23 1.50
N GLU A 919 32.64 -19.35 1.85
CA GLU A 919 33.08 -20.17 2.99
C GLU A 919 32.54 -19.63 4.32
N ARG A 920 32.59 -18.30 4.54
CA ARG A 920 32.03 -17.64 5.72
C ARG A 920 30.53 -17.90 5.85
N PHE A 921 29.78 -17.75 4.75
CA PHE A 921 28.34 -17.99 4.71
C PHE A 921 27.99 -19.44 5.10
N LEU A 922 28.66 -20.42 4.48
CA LEU A 922 28.40 -21.84 4.77
C LEU A 922 28.84 -22.24 6.19
N ASN A 923 29.93 -21.68 6.71
CA ASN A 923 30.38 -21.93 8.08
C ASN A 923 29.40 -21.35 9.11
N ASN A 924 28.83 -20.17 8.87
CA ASN A 924 27.79 -19.60 9.73
C ASN A 924 26.55 -20.51 9.80
N ILE A 925 26.10 -21.07 8.67
CA ILE A 925 24.98 -22.01 8.65
C ILE A 925 25.31 -23.27 9.46
N ARG A 926 26.48 -23.88 9.24
CA ARG A 926 26.92 -25.07 9.98
C ARG A 926 27.00 -24.82 11.49
N GLN A 927 27.51 -23.67 11.90
CA GLN A 927 27.57 -23.28 13.31
C GLN A 927 26.17 -23.18 13.92
N ARG A 928 25.21 -22.55 13.22
CA ARG A 928 23.83 -22.42 13.71
C ARG A 928 23.13 -23.76 13.85
N ILE A 929 23.36 -24.68 12.91
CA ILE A 929 22.87 -26.06 13.01
C ILE A 929 23.42 -26.76 14.26
N GLN A 930 24.73 -26.66 14.52
CA GLN A 930 25.36 -27.26 15.71
C GLN A 930 24.82 -26.68 17.03
N THR A 931 24.50 -25.39 17.05
CA THR A 931 23.91 -24.72 18.23
C THR A 931 22.41 -24.97 18.41
N GLY A 932 21.74 -25.60 17.43
CA GLY A 932 20.29 -25.81 17.43
C GLY A 932 19.45 -24.55 17.12
N ASP A 933 20.09 -23.44 16.73
CA ASP A 933 19.47 -22.14 16.48
C ASP A 933 19.06 -22.01 15.00
N VAL A 934 18.17 -22.91 14.57
CA VAL A 934 17.76 -23.04 13.16
C VAL A 934 17.03 -21.79 12.65
N ARG A 935 16.35 -21.05 13.53
CA ARG A 935 15.64 -19.81 13.16
C ARG A 935 16.57 -18.72 12.66
N MET A 936 17.77 -18.60 13.22
CA MET A 936 18.76 -17.61 12.79
C MET A 936 19.32 -17.90 11.38
N ILE A 937 19.21 -19.14 10.89
CA ILE A 937 19.57 -19.50 9.51
C ILE A 937 18.70 -18.74 8.51
N ARG A 938 17.43 -18.47 8.84
CA ARG A 938 16.51 -17.70 8.00
C ARG A 938 17.07 -16.31 7.71
N THR A 939 17.53 -15.59 8.74
CA THR A 939 18.12 -14.26 8.60
C THR A 939 19.39 -14.31 7.74
N ILE A 940 20.27 -15.29 8.00
CA ILE A 940 21.51 -15.48 7.21
C ILE A 940 21.20 -15.68 5.71
N LEU A 941 20.18 -16.46 5.37
CA LEU A 941 19.76 -16.68 3.98
C LEU A 941 19.16 -15.43 3.35
N GLN A 942 18.29 -14.72 4.08
CA GLN A 942 17.68 -13.47 3.61
C GLN A 942 18.75 -12.40 3.34
N ASP A 943 19.69 -12.21 4.26
CA ASP A 943 20.79 -11.26 4.12
C ASP A 943 21.65 -11.59 2.89
N PHE A 944 22.01 -12.86 2.72
CA PHE A 944 22.78 -13.34 1.59
C PHE A 944 22.09 -13.07 0.25
N THR A 945 20.84 -13.52 0.10
CA THR A 945 20.05 -13.34 -1.14
C THR A 945 19.82 -11.87 -1.47
N THR A 946 19.53 -11.04 -0.46
CA THR A 946 19.33 -9.60 -0.61
C THR A 946 20.61 -8.89 -1.03
N SER A 947 21.72 -9.20 -0.37
CA SER A 947 23.05 -8.68 -0.73
C SER A 947 23.44 -9.06 -2.15
N TYR A 948 23.22 -10.33 -2.52
CA TYR A 948 23.48 -10.82 -3.87
C TYR A 948 22.67 -10.07 -4.94
N ARG A 949 21.35 -9.93 -4.72
CA ARG A 949 20.43 -9.25 -5.63
C ARG A 949 20.84 -7.79 -5.84
N ARG A 950 21.17 -7.08 -4.76
CA ARG A 950 21.64 -5.68 -4.81
C ARG A 950 22.92 -5.54 -5.62
N ARG A 951 23.89 -6.42 -5.41
CA ARG A 951 25.21 -6.35 -6.06
C ARG A 951 25.15 -6.67 -7.56
N ASN A 952 24.44 -7.74 -7.91
CA ASN A 952 24.54 -8.37 -9.23
C ASN A 952 23.34 -8.12 -10.15
N VAL A 953 22.14 -7.84 -9.61
CA VAL A 953 20.89 -7.78 -10.39
C VAL A 953 20.28 -6.38 -10.44
N ALA A 954 20.41 -5.57 -9.39
CA ALA A 954 19.84 -4.22 -9.37
C ALA A 954 20.46 -3.29 -10.44
N PRO A 955 19.65 -2.46 -11.14
CA PRO A 955 20.16 -1.49 -12.10
C PRO A 955 21.04 -0.44 -11.39
N ARG A 956 22.14 -0.04 -12.05
CA ARG A 956 23.07 0.97 -11.51
C ARG A 956 22.50 2.38 -11.75
N GLU A 957 22.75 3.29 -10.80
CA GLU A 957 22.29 4.68 -10.86
C GLU A 957 22.97 5.43 -12.04
N GLY A 958 22.28 6.42 -12.63
CA GLY A 958 22.83 7.32 -13.66
C GLY A 958 22.46 7.00 -15.12
N LEU A 959 21.79 5.87 -15.38
CA LEU A 959 21.14 5.60 -16.65
C LEU A 959 19.64 5.78 -16.45
N GLY A 960 19.02 6.74 -17.16
CA GLY A 960 17.56 6.96 -17.07
C GLY A 960 16.79 5.65 -17.30
N ARG A 961 15.62 5.48 -16.66
CA ARG A 961 14.79 4.29 -16.81
C ARG A 961 14.33 4.17 -18.27
N LEU A 962 15.04 3.39 -19.08
CA LEU A 962 14.43 2.71 -20.21
C LEU A 962 13.56 1.60 -19.61
N GLU A 963 12.30 1.51 -20.08
CA GLU A 963 11.34 0.49 -19.62
C GLU A 963 12.05 -0.86 -19.45
N ALA A 964 11.91 -1.44 -18.27
CA ALA A 964 12.60 -2.65 -17.88
C ALA A 964 12.38 -3.76 -18.92
N SER A 965 13.39 -4.03 -19.75
CA SER A 965 13.55 -5.32 -20.37
C SER A 965 13.80 -6.31 -19.23
N ARG A 966 12.68 -6.85 -18.73
CA ARG A 966 12.61 -7.79 -17.61
C ARG A 966 13.70 -8.84 -17.79
N PHE A 967 14.63 -8.86 -16.85
CA PHE A 967 15.79 -9.75 -16.83
C PHE A 967 15.29 -11.19 -16.99
N ARG A 968 15.55 -11.82 -18.13
CA ARG A 968 15.27 -13.25 -18.35
C ARG A 968 16.56 -14.01 -18.12
N PHE A 969 16.57 -14.87 -17.12
CA PHE A 969 17.65 -15.82 -16.93
C PHE A 969 17.59 -16.87 -18.05
N THR A 970 18.67 -17.03 -18.79
CA THR A 970 18.88 -18.17 -19.70
C THR A 970 19.69 -19.22 -18.97
N GLY A 971 19.00 -20.13 -18.28
CA GLY A 971 19.59 -21.30 -17.66
C GLY A 971 18.52 -22.32 -17.30
#